data_AF-A0A7J6XNA3-F1
#
_entry.id   AF-A0A7J6XNA3-F1
#
_cell.length_a   1.000
_cell.length_b   1.000
_cell.length_c   1.000
_cell.angle_alpha   90.00
_cell.angle_beta   90.00
_cell.angle_gamma   90.00
#
_symmetry.space_group_name_H-M   'P 1'
#
loop_
_entity.id
_entity.type
_entity.pdbx_description
1 polymer ?
#
loop_
_entity_poly.entity_id
_entity_poly.type
_entity_poly.pdbx_seq_one_letter_code
_entity_poly.pdbx_strand_id
1 'polypeptide(L)'
;MHSRVAAVKAPRTHNRRRVTGSNGGREGRERESEPQRPNMSRRVFTSAVLLLLVVMMCCGSGGAAATEKPTSVEGTSPEKYFFWRYKKGGETVSSLRVPVLVEMNGDVFAVAEAQCTEASNSGFTGIASELLEWTDKESRELDTTKLKTQVLEEFQFEQGNFTFLTRAQDASQNRKKVRVSRPTTVVIGSVIYMFAGEYSFEVTEAAGSTAAAAKWRILGAVGNVSNDGSSGKKYIYWKDASVIPWTDFENQHESLTRLIGGGGSGVQMKDGTFVLPVEGTKKDGKAVSLIMYSSANESGKLSKGMSDGGCSDPSVVEWKDKLMMMTVCDDGRRRVYESGDKGGSWTEALGTLSRVWGNNQKRHERGVGSGFSTATIDNRDVMLVTVPVYSNRKGKERAELHLWLTDKTHIADIGPISGDDDAAASSLLYKSAGSGNNNNERLIALYEKKGGGESSLGMVSVRLTAQLKHVREVLATWKKVDGRVSKLCPSTAATNPSTGNGCSTVKITAGLVGFFSGKFSGNRWRDEYLGVDATVKKGTNGVATGYADGVTFQGAWAEWPVGKQGENQLYYFVNHNFTLVATVSVHGVPKGDTPIPLMGATMNDNKNPVLLGLSYDKEGKWQVLCGGKTTKELRSNWEPETTHQVAIVLRNGKQGSAYVDGQRVEDASCELKNTDSKGISHFYIGGDGGGAGSKEDVPVTATNVLLYNRPLDDNEIRVLNANKISIPKLTDLKKLAAGATGEGTARDGGAHGGSTVCGGGLLPLLFLLGLWGIAAS
;
A
#
# COMPACT_ATOMS: atom_id res chain seq x y z
N MET A 1 -49.51 44.89 5.21
CA MET A 1 -50.63 44.52 6.09
C MET A 1 -50.10 43.65 7.25
N HIS A 2 -50.90 43.43 8.29
CA HIS A 2 -50.54 42.72 9.54
C HIS A 2 -50.35 41.21 9.32
N SER A 3 -49.69 40.41 10.19
CA SER A 3 -49.00 40.65 11.48
C SER A 3 -47.92 39.55 11.70
N ARG A 4 -46.74 39.83 12.27
CA ARG A 4 -46.28 39.55 13.68
C ARG A 4 -46.30 38.07 14.11
N VAL A 5 -45.34 37.50 14.88
CA VAL A 5 -44.08 37.96 15.53
C VAL A 5 -43.28 36.68 15.91
N ALA A 6 -41.94 36.50 15.92
CA ALA A 6 -40.70 37.30 15.77
C ALA A 6 -39.86 37.54 17.05
N ALA A 7 -38.53 37.34 16.95
CA ALA A 7 -37.47 37.43 17.99
C ALA A 7 -37.44 36.26 19.02
N VAL A 8 -36.32 35.69 19.50
CA VAL A 8 -34.87 36.03 19.60
C VAL A 8 -34.49 37.02 20.71
N LYS A 9 -33.80 36.53 21.77
CA LYS A 9 -32.60 37.16 22.37
C LYS A 9 -31.97 36.34 23.51
N ALA A 10 -30.67 36.58 23.72
CA ALA A 10 -29.95 36.29 24.96
C ALA A 10 -29.34 37.60 25.52
N PRO A 11 -29.16 37.70 26.84
CA PRO A 11 -27.92 38.23 27.43
C PRO A 11 -27.39 37.30 28.56
N ARG A 12 -26.10 37.13 28.89
CA ARG A 12 -24.89 38.00 28.90
C ARG A 12 -24.82 38.92 30.14
N THR A 13 -24.04 38.58 31.19
CA THR A 13 -22.88 39.36 31.75
C THR A 13 -22.42 39.04 33.19
N HIS A 14 -21.09 39.13 33.39
CA HIS A 14 -20.32 39.67 34.55
C HIS A 14 -20.12 38.98 35.93
N ASN A 15 -18.82 38.69 36.19
CA ASN A 15 -18.01 39.06 37.40
C ASN A 15 -18.26 38.31 38.75
N ARG A 16 -17.32 38.15 39.70
CA ARG A 16 -16.06 38.88 40.05
C ARG A 16 -15.16 38.10 41.07
N ARG A 17 -13.82 38.24 40.99
CA ARG A 17 -12.75 38.02 42.03
C ARG A 17 -12.49 36.57 42.55
N ARG A 18 -11.24 36.07 42.80
CA ARG A 18 -10.05 36.48 43.64
C ARG A 18 -10.28 36.07 45.13
N VAL A 19 -9.40 35.38 45.88
CA VAL A 19 -7.96 35.60 46.20
C VAL A 19 -7.21 34.27 46.55
N THR A 20 -5.86 34.34 46.61
CA THR A 20 -4.81 33.33 46.86
C THR A 20 -4.67 32.76 48.29
N GLY A 21 -3.95 31.63 48.44
CA GLY A 21 -3.12 31.33 49.63
C GLY A 21 -2.93 29.82 49.96
N SER A 22 -1.81 29.41 50.58
CA SER A 22 -0.47 29.14 50.02
C SER A 22 0.41 28.45 51.09
N ASN A 23 1.42 27.67 50.68
CA ASN A 23 2.44 26.99 51.53
C ASN A 23 1.86 25.81 52.37
N GLY A 24 2.59 24.72 52.70
CA GLY A 24 4.03 24.40 52.59
C GLY A 24 4.66 24.26 53.98
N GLY A 25 5.57 23.33 54.29
CA GLY A 25 6.22 22.25 53.52
C GLY A 25 7.32 21.59 54.39
N ARG A 26 8.28 20.87 53.79
CA ARG A 26 9.49 20.23 54.42
C ARG A 26 9.22 18.98 55.29
N GLU A 27 10.16 18.05 55.55
CA GLU A 27 11.43 17.55 54.95
C GLU A 27 11.73 16.20 55.67
N GLY A 28 12.51 15.21 55.19
CA GLY A 28 13.24 15.08 53.92
C GLY A 28 14.62 14.39 54.12
N ARG A 29 14.72 13.05 53.98
CA ARG A 29 16.00 12.29 54.03
C ARG A 29 15.96 10.96 53.26
N GLU A 30 17.13 10.49 52.81
CA GLU A 30 17.30 9.34 51.93
C GLU A 30 17.42 7.98 52.63
N ARG A 31 17.18 6.89 51.88
CA ARG A 31 18.00 5.67 51.92
C ARG A 31 17.77 4.79 50.69
N GLU A 32 18.86 4.33 50.08
CA GLU A 32 18.85 3.29 49.05
C GLU A 32 18.67 1.89 49.68
N SER A 33 17.94 1.01 49.01
CA SER A 33 17.95 -0.45 49.21
C SER A 33 17.25 -1.13 48.02
N GLU A 34 17.61 -2.39 47.72
CA GLU A 34 17.19 -3.10 46.51
C GLU A 34 15.68 -3.42 46.46
N PRO A 35 15.07 -3.51 45.26
CA PRO A 35 13.72 -4.01 45.09
C PRO A 35 13.64 -5.53 45.37
N GLN A 36 12.61 -5.96 46.09
CA GLN A 36 12.36 -7.38 46.35
C GLN A 36 12.17 -8.18 45.05
N ARG A 37 12.79 -9.37 45.00
CA ARG A 37 12.49 -10.36 43.94
C ARG A 37 11.01 -10.77 44.01
N PRO A 38 10.22 -10.66 42.92
CA PRO A 38 8.93 -11.33 42.85
C PRO A 38 9.18 -12.85 42.79
N ASN A 39 8.57 -13.58 43.72
CA ASN A 39 8.76 -15.03 43.82
C ASN A 39 7.92 -15.76 42.75
N MET A 40 8.39 -16.92 42.27
CA MET A 40 7.73 -17.64 41.17
C MET A 40 6.35 -18.20 41.58
N SER A 41 5.25 -17.61 41.09
CA SER A 41 3.93 -18.24 41.11
C SER A 41 3.72 -19.13 39.87
N ARG A 42 3.34 -20.38 40.12
CA ARG A 42 3.32 -21.49 39.14
C ARG A 42 2.41 -21.25 37.93
N ARG A 43 2.83 -21.77 36.77
CA ARG A 43 1.99 -21.95 35.58
C ARG A 43 0.73 -22.76 35.92
N VAL A 44 -0.45 -22.26 35.54
CA VAL A 44 -1.63 -23.09 35.22
C VAL A 44 -2.29 -22.45 34.00
N PHE A 45 -2.28 -23.14 32.86
CA PHE A 45 -2.89 -22.64 31.62
C PHE A 45 -4.39 -22.95 31.61
N THR A 46 -5.24 -21.92 31.61
CA THR A 46 -6.71 -22.04 31.47
C THR A 46 -7.15 -22.28 30.02
N SER A 47 -6.54 -23.26 29.35
CA SER A 47 -6.79 -23.60 27.94
C SER A 47 -8.24 -24.00 27.62
N ALA A 48 -9.03 -24.35 28.64
CA ALA A 48 -10.43 -24.75 28.49
C ALA A 48 -11.39 -23.58 28.18
N VAL A 49 -11.05 -22.34 28.57
CA VAL A 49 -11.97 -21.19 28.41
C VAL A 49 -12.10 -20.75 26.95
N LEU A 50 -10.99 -20.81 26.19
CA LEU A 50 -10.99 -20.55 24.74
C LEU A 50 -11.70 -21.65 23.92
N LEU A 51 -11.79 -22.87 24.46
CA LEU A 51 -12.54 -23.97 23.83
C LEU A 51 -14.06 -23.72 23.88
N LEU A 52 -14.55 -23.07 24.94
CA LEU A 52 -15.96 -22.66 25.06
C LEU A 52 -16.36 -21.58 24.04
N LEU A 53 -15.47 -20.65 23.69
CA LEU A 53 -15.81 -19.53 22.79
C LEU A 53 -16.20 -19.97 21.37
N VAL A 54 -15.57 -21.02 20.84
CA VAL A 54 -15.93 -21.58 19.51
C VAL A 54 -17.26 -22.32 19.58
N VAL A 55 -17.52 -23.06 20.66
CA VAL A 55 -18.79 -23.80 20.87
C VAL A 55 -19.97 -22.84 21.11
N MET A 56 -19.74 -21.74 21.83
CA MET A 56 -20.74 -20.72 22.13
C MET A 56 -21.18 -19.88 20.91
N MET A 57 -20.51 -19.99 19.76
CA MET A 57 -21.05 -19.47 18.49
C MET A 57 -22.21 -20.32 17.95
N CYS A 58 -22.36 -21.58 18.39
CA CYS A 58 -23.31 -22.54 17.82
C CYS A 58 -24.46 -22.98 18.76
N CYS A 59 -24.60 -22.40 19.96
CA CYS A 59 -25.59 -22.84 20.97
C CYS A 59 -26.37 -21.66 21.58
N GLY A 60 -27.38 -21.18 20.86
CA GLY A 60 -28.19 -20.02 21.22
C GLY A 60 -29.67 -20.30 21.51
N SER A 61 -29.99 -21.12 22.51
CA SER A 61 -31.34 -21.17 23.11
C SER A 61 -31.31 -21.66 24.57
N GLY A 62 -32.22 -21.14 25.39
CA GLY A 62 -32.12 -21.20 26.84
C GLY A 62 -32.54 -22.52 27.48
N GLY A 63 -31.87 -22.90 28.57
CA GLY A 63 -32.32 -23.98 29.43
C GLY A 63 -33.52 -23.56 30.29
N ALA A 64 -34.57 -24.37 30.29
CA ALA A 64 -35.68 -24.30 31.24
C ALA A 64 -35.90 -25.69 31.84
N ALA A 65 -35.92 -25.80 33.17
CA ALA A 65 -36.09 -27.08 33.85
C ALA A 65 -37.58 -27.40 34.03
N ALA A 66 -38.04 -28.49 33.45
CA ALA A 66 -39.33 -29.10 33.74
C ALA A 66 -39.21 -30.63 33.62
N THR A 67 -39.71 -31.35 34.61
CA THR A 67 -39.83 -32.81 34.60
C THR A 67 -41.15 -33.22 33.96
N GLU A 68 -41.11 -34.05 32.91
CA GLU A 68 -41.84 -35.35 32.85
C GLU A 68 -41.53 -36.15 31.57
N LYS A 69 -42.18 -37.32 31.45
CA LYS A 69 -41.90 -38.49 30.58
C LYS A 69 -41.54 -38.24 29.09
N PRO A 70 -40.84 -39.20 28.45
CA PRO A 70 -40.45 -39.10 27.05
C PRO A 70 -41.64 -39.26 26.09
N THR A 71 -41.88 -38.22 25.29
CA THR A 71 -42.62 -38.32 24.03
C THR A 71 -41.61 -38.37 22.88
N SER A 72 -41.86 -39.21 21.87
CA SER A 72 -40.95 -39.38 20.73
C SER A 72 -40.80 -38.09 19.93
N VAL A 73 -39.58 -37.55 19.86
CA VAL A 73 -39.24 -36.41 19.00
C VAL A 73 -39.08 -36.88 17.56
N GLU A 74 -39.77 -36.23 16.63
CA GLU A 74 -39.63 -36.49 15.20
C GLU A 74 -38.32 -35.89 14.65
N GLY A 75 -37.58 -36.66 13.86
CA GLY A 75 -36.76 -36.12 12.78
C GLY A 75 -35.55 -35.23 13.14
N THR A 76 -34.76 -35.56 14.17
CA THR A 76 -33.40 -34.99 14.29
C THR A 76 -32.59 -35.33 13.04
N SER A 77 -32.22 -34.30 12.27
CA SER A 77 -31.41 -34.48 11.04
C SER A 77 -29.99 -34.98 11.39
N PRO A 78 -29.36 -35.80 10.53
CA PRO A 78 -28.01 -36.32 10.79
C PRO A 78 -26.99 -35.20 11.00
N GLU A 79 -26.27 -35.26 12.12
CA GLU A 79 -25.19 -34.32 12.41
C GLU A 79 -24.01 -34.54 11.46
N LYS A 80 -23.51 -33.43 10.89
CA LYS A 80 -22.40 -33.41 9.94
C LYS A 80 -21.10 -33.13 10.68
N TYR A 81 -20.21 -34.11 10.69
CA TYR A 81 -18.90 -34.04 11.34
C TYR A 81 -17.79 -33.89 10.30
N PHE A 82 -16.77 -33.10 10.64
CA PHE A 82 -15.64 -32.78 9.76
C PHE A 82 -14.33 -33.28 10.36
N PHE A 83 -13.49 -33.91 9.54
CA PHE A 83 -12.19 -34.44 9.98
C PHE A 83 -11.07 -34.15 8.97
N TRP A 84 -9.95 -33.63 9.47
CA TRP A 84 -8.71 -33.47 8.71
C TRP A 84 -7.90 -34.77 8.71
N ARG A 85 -7.66 -35.33 7.54
CA ARG A 85 -6.68 -36.43 7.35
C ARG A 85 -5.53 -35.99 6.46
N TYR A 86 -4.44 -36.74 6.46
CA TYR A 86 -3.40 -36.56 5.44
C TYR A 86 -3.84 -37.09 4.07
N LYS A 87 -3.19 -36.56 3.03
CA LYS A 87 -3.22 -37.09 1.67
C LYS A 87 -2.80 -38.58 1.64
N LYS A 88 -3.60 -39.44 1.00
CA LYS A 88 -3.39 -40.90 0.90
C LYS A 88 -2.37 -41.24 -0.21
N GLY A 89 -1.86 -42.48 -0.19
CA GLY A 89 -1.17 -43.05 -1.35
C GLY A 89 -2.13 -43.12 -2.54
N GLY A 90 -1.68 -42.70 -3.73
CA GLY A 90 -2.52 -42.56 -4.93
C GLY A 90 -3.20 -41.18 -5.09
N GLU A 91 -3.18 -40.33 -4.08
CA GLU A 91 -3.57 -38.91 -4.20
C GLU A 91 -2.33 -38.04 -4.50
N THR A 92 -2.42 -37.15 -5.47
CA THR A 92 -1.36 -36.22 -5.90
C THR A 92 -1.78 -34.76 -5.73
N VAL A 93 -0.81 -33.85 -5.58
CA VAL A 93 -1.03 -32.39 -5.61
C VAL A 93 -0.62 -31.89 -6.99
N SER A 94 -1.56 -31.32 -7.75
CA SER A 94 -1.36 -30.90 -9.14
C SER A 94 -0.99 -29.42 -9.26
N SER A 95 -1.45 -28.58 -8.34
CA SER A 95 -1.07 -27.16 -8.25
C SER A 95 -1.32 -26.58 -6.85
N LEU A 96 -0.66 -25.46 -6.57
CA LEU A 96 -0.76 -24.70 -5.33
C LEU A 96 -1.29 -23.30 -5.63
N ARG A 97 -2.28 -22.86 -4.84
CA ARG A 97 -2.97 -21.57 -4.97
C ARG A 97 -3.02 -20.85 -3.63
N VAL A 98 -3.32 -19.54 -3.66
CA VAL A 98 -3.57 -18.68 -2.50
C VAL A 98 -2.41 -18.77 -1.48
N PRO A 99 -1.25 -18.14 -1.79
CA PRO A 99 -0.11 -18.14 -0.88
C PRO A 99 -0.47 -17.49 0.47
N VAL A 100 0.00 -18.11 1.54
CA VAL A 100 -0.09 -17.59 2.90
C VAL A 100 1.25 -17.79 3.61
N LEU A 101 1.81 -16.72 4.16
CA LEU A 101 2.95 -16.77 5.08
C LEU A 101 2.49 -16.58 6.52
N VAL A 102 2.98 -17.45 7.39
CA VAL A 102 2.59 -17.50 8.81
C VAL A 102 3.85 -17.58 9.67
N GLU A 103 4.01 -16.67 10.64
CA GLU A 103 4.95 -16.87 11.75
C GLU A 103 4.24 -17.53 12.94
N MET A 104 4.81 -18.62 13.47
CA MET A 104 4.37 -19.26 14.71
C MET A 104 5.56 -19.62 15.58
N ASN A 105 5.58 -19.15 16.83
CA ASN A 105 6.64 -19.45 17.82
C ASN A 105 8.08 -19.15 17.33
N GLY A 106 8.24 -18.22 16.39
CA GLY A 106 9.51 -17.86 15.77
C GLY A 106 9.84 -18.59 14.45
N ASP A 107 9.19 -19.73 14.20
CA ASP A 107 9.23 -20.45 12.91
C ASP A 107 8.36 -19.74 11.85
N VAL A 108 8.67 -19.92 10.57
CA VAL A 108 7.83 -19.43 9.46
C VAL A 108 7.37 -20.61 8.61
N PHE A 109 6.07 -20.65 8.32
CA PHE A 109 5.43 -21.65 7.47
C PHE A 109 4.88 -21.01 6.20
N ALA A 110 5.02 -21.74 5.09
CA ALA A 110 4.19 -21.52 3.91
C ALA A 110 2.93 -22.39 4.04
N VAL A 111 1.77 -21.79 3.78
CA VAL A 111 0.48 -22.47 3.68
C VAL A 111 -0.16 -22.11 2.32
N ALA A 112 -0.84 -23.07 1.69
CA ALA A 112 -1.46 -22.90 0.39
C ALA A 112 -2.70 -23.79 0.22
N GLU A 113 -3.63 -23.36 -0.63
CA GLU A 113 -4.69 -24.22 -1.17
C GLU A 113 -4.05 -25.20 -2.19
N ALA A 114 -4.18 -26.50 -1.93
CA ALA A 114 -3.65 -27.55 -2.79
C ALA A 114 -4.76 -28.13 -3.66
N GLN A 115 -4.68 -27.93 -4.98
CA GLN A 115 -5.49 -28.69 -5.93
C GLN A 115 -4.96 -30.12 -5.98
N CYS A 116 -5.83 -31.08 -5.74
CA CYS A 116 -5.48 -32.49 -5.58
C CYS A 116 -6.24 -33.37 -6.58
N THR A 117 -5.58 -34.44 -7.02
CA THR A 117 -6.08 -35.40 -8.01
C THR A 117 -5.90 -36.83 -7.55
N GLU A 118 -6.78 -37.72 -7.99
CA GLU A 118 -6.71 -39.17 -7.74
C GLU A 118 -6.44 -39.92 -9.05
N ALA A 119 -6.15 -41.21 -8.97
CA ALA A 119 -5.98 -42.10 -10.13
C ALA A 119 -7.21 -42.13 -11.08
N SER A 120 -8.40 -41.78 -10.57
CA SER A 120 -9.65 -41.58 -11.32
C SER A 120 -9.76 -40.22 -12.03
N ASN A 121 -8.72 -39.38 -11.97
CA ASN A 121 -8.71 -37.96 -12.40
C ASN A 121 -9.79 -37.09 -11.72
N SER A 122 -10.39 -37.53 -10.61
CA SER A 122 -11.32 -36.74 -9.81
C SER A 122 -10.58 -35.64 -9.04
N GLY A 123 -10.96 -34.38 -9.28
CA GLY A 123 -10.38 -33.21 -8.63
C GLY A 123 -11.04 -32.86 -7.30
N PHE A 124 -10.23 -32.62 -6.27
CA PHE A 124 -10.63 -32.14 -4.94
C PHE A 124 -9.59 -31.15 -4.40
N THR A 125 -9.83 -30.52 -3.25
CA THR A 125 -8.85 -29.60 -2.63
C THR A 125 -8.44 -30.05 -1.23
N GLY A 126 -7.29 -29.56 -0.80
CA GLY A 126 -6.79 -29.67 0.57
C GLY A 126 -5.95 -28.45 0.93
N ILE A 127 -5.38 -28.45 2.13
CA ILE A 127 -4.45 -27.42 2.59
C ILE A 127 -3.05 -28.02 2.71
N ALA A 128 -2.11 -27.48 1.95
CA ALA A 128 -0.70 -27.84 2.05
C ALA A 128 0.04 -26.91 3.01
N SER A 129 1.04 -27.44 3.70
CA SER A 129 1.96 -26.66 4.53
C SER A 129 3.40 -27.16 4.46
N GLU A 130 4.36 -26.23 4.60
CA GLU A 130 5.78 -26.53 4.80
C GLU A 130 6.42 -25.55 5.80
N LEU A 131 7.35 -26.04 6.62
CA LEU A 131 8.28 -25.19 7.36
C LEU A 131 9.30 -24.59 6.38
N LEU A 132 9.46 -23.27 6.37
CA LEU A 132 10.47 -22.60 5.55
C LEU A 132 11.84 -22.64 6.25
N GLU A 133 12.59 -23.72 5.99
CA GLU A 133 13.95 -23.92 6.53
C GLU A 133 14.95 -22.85 6.02
N TRP A 134 15.76 -22.32 6.94
CA TRP A 134 16.66 -21.18 6.73
C TRP A 134 18.01 -21.56 6.08
N THR A 135 17.96 -22.20 4.91
CA THR A 135 19.13 -22.53 4.06
C THR A 135 19.76 -21.29 3.40
N ASP A 136 20.99 -21.36 2.88
CA ASP A 136 21.63 -20.20 2.22
C ASP A 136 21.03 -19.80 0.85
N LYS A 137 20.03 -20.54 0.34
CA LYS A 137 19.36 -20.22 -0.93
C LYS A 137 18.42 -19.03 -0.79
N GLU A 138 18.55 -18.08 -1.71
CA GLU A 138 17.69 -16.88 -1.80
C GLU A 138 16.24 -17.24 -2.17
N SER A 139 16.05 -18.12 -3.15
CA SER A 139 14.75 -18.61 -3.60
C SER A 139 14.66 -20.14 -3.56
N ARG A 140 13.43 -20.65 -3.37
CA ARG A 140 13.11 -22.07 -3.41
C ARG A 140 11.66 -22.29 -3.83
N GLU A 141 11.47 -23.10 -4.87
CA GLU A 141 10.18 -23.66 -5.25
C GLU A 141 9.80 -24.83 -4.31
N LEU A 142 8.53 -24.88 -3.91
CA LEU A 142 8.02 -25.89 -2.98
C LEU A 142 7.75 -27.22 -3.69
N ASP A 143 8.15 -28.32 -3.03
CA ASP A 143 8.09 -29.64 -3.63
C ASP A 143 6.75 -30.32 -3.32
N THR A 144 5.85 -30.34 -4.28
CA THR A 144 4.49 -30.91 -4.17
C THR A 144 4.46 -32.40 -3.79
N THR A 145 5.59 -33.13 -3.90
CA THR A 145 5.71 -34.51 -3.43
C THR A 145 6.02 -34.60 -1.93
N LYS A 146 6.62 -33.55 -1.33
CA LYS A 146 7.09 -33.51 0.06
C LYS A 146 6.18 -32.70 1.00
N LEU A 147 5.29 -31.85 0.46
CA LEU A 147 4.37 -31.03 1.26
C LEU A 147 3.43 -31.84 2.16
N LYS A 148 3.33 -31.45 3.44
CA LYS A 148 2.37 -32.03 4.40
C LYS A 148 0.97 -31.48 4.06
N THR A 149 0.26 -32.21 3.21
CA THR A 149 -1.06 -31.85 2.70
C THR A 149 -2.17 -32.57 3.48
N GLN A 150 -3.12 -31.78 3.99
CA GLN A 150 -4.29 -32.26 4.75
C GLN A 150 -5.57 -32.04 3.93
N VAL A 151 -6.47 -33.01 3.99
CA VAL A 151 -7.71 -33.12 3.22
C VAL A 151 -8.87 -33.20 4.19
N LEU A 152 -9.93 -32.44 3.92
CA LEU A 152 -11.13 -32.41 4.77
C LEU A 152 -12.17 -33.43 4.28
N GLU A 153 -12.60 -34.32 5.17
CA GLU A 153 -13.71 -35.25 4.91
C GLU A 153 -14.89 -34.93 5.84
N GLU A 154 -16.09 -34.84 5.24
CA GLU A 154 -17.40 -34.79 5.91
C GLU A 154 -17.91 -36.23 6.07
N PHE A 155 -18.51 -36.53 7.22
CA PHE A 155 -19.31 -37.73 7.42
C PHE A 155 -20.57 -37.43 8.26
N GLN A 156 -21.56 -38.30 8.17
CA GLN A 156 -22.83 -38.20 8.88
C GLN A 156 -23.07 -39.46 9.71
N PHE A 157 -23.66 -39.29 10.89
CA PHE A 157 -24.13 -40.38 11.74
C PHE A 157 -25.56 -40.10 12.20
N GLU A 158 -26.36 -41.16 12.33
CA GLU A 158 -27.61 -41.16 13.07
C GLU A 158 -27.31 -41.30 14.58
N GLN A 159 -28.07 -40.60 15.42
CA GLN A 159 -27.86 -40.65 16.87
C GLN A 159 -28.21 -42.04 17.42
N GLY A 160 -27.25 -42.67 18.12
CA GLY A 160 -27.48 -43.93 18.84
C GLY A 160 -26.30 -44.90 18.93
N ASN A 161 -25.24 -44.72 18.12
CA ASN A 161 -24.18 -45.75 17.95
C ASN A 161 -22.75 -45.22 18.22
N PHE A 162 -22.52 -44.67 19.42
CA PHE A 162 -21.25 -44.04 19.81
C PHE A 162 -20.16 -45.04 20.24
N THR A 163 -19.09 -45.16 19.43
CA THR A 163 -17.77 -45.66 19.85
C THR A 163 -16.67 -44.83 19.17
N PHE A 164 -16.33 -43.69 19.80
CA PHE A 164 -15.73 -42.53 19.11
C PHE A 164 -14.25 -42.65 18.71
N LEU A 165 -13.57 -43.77 18.99
CA LEU A 165 -12.10 -43.90 18.81
C LEU A 165 -11.62 -45.14 18.03
N THR A 166 -12.43 -46.19 17.85
CA THR A 166 -11.99 -47.44 17.20
C THR A 166 -12.48 -47.62 15.76
N ARG A 167 -13.67 -47.13 15.39
CA ARG A 167 -14.22 -47.32 14.03
C ARG A 167 -13.70 -46.31 12.98
N ALA A 168 -12.82 -45.39 13.38
CA ALA A 168 -12.27 -44.34 12.51
C ALA A 168 -11.36 -44.86 11.37
N GLN A 169 -10.95 -46.13 11.40
CA GLN A 169 -10.17 -46.77 10.34
C GLN A 169 -11.03 -47.53 9.30
N ASP A 170 -12.12 -48.20 9.72
CA ASP A 170 -12.87 -49.11 8.85
C ASP A 170 -14.07 -48.49 8.10
N ALA A 171 -14.62 -47.37 8.60
CA ALA A 171 -15.79 -46.73 7.99
C ALA A 171 -15.43 -45.99 6.68
N SER A 172 -15.34 -46.75 5.58
CA SER A 172 -14.93 -46.27 4.25
C SER A 172 -16.07 -45.61 3.44
N GLN A 173 -17.31 -46.11 3.54
CA GLN A 173 -18.36 -45.83 2.56
C GLN A 173 -19.11 -44.48 2.73
N ASN A 174 -19.13 -43.88 3.93
CA ASN A 174 -19.92 -42.67 4.22
C ASN A 174 -19.07 -41.38 4.36
N ARG A 175 -17.94 -41.27 3.66
CA ARG A 175 -17.07 -40.08 3.71
C ARG A 175 -17.10 -39.28 2.41
N LYS A 176 -17.51 -38.02 2.49
CA LYS A 176 -17.52 -37.07 1.36
C LYS A 176 -16.32 -36.14 1.47
N LYS A 177 -15.55 -35.99 0.38
CA LYS A 177 -14.48 -34.98 0.32
C LYS A 177 -15.08 -33.59 0.24
N VAL A 178 -14.65 -32.70 1.13
CA VAL A 178 -15.10 -31.31 1.19
C VAL A 178 -14.12 -30.44 0.39
N ARG A 179 -14.62 -29.55 -0.47
CA ARG A 179 -13.75 -28.58 -1.15
C ARG A 179 -13.57 -27.37 -0.24
N VAL A 180 -12.34 -27.18 0.22
CA VAL A 180 -11.88 -26.01 0.99
C VAL A 180 -11.16 -25.06 0.03
N SER A 181 -11.42 -23.76 0.13
CA SER A 181 -10.86 -22.74 -0.77
C SER A 181 -10.50 -21.44 -0.05
N ARG A 182 -9.53 -20.68 -0.58
CA ARG A 182 -9.06 -19.39 -0.06
C ARG A 182 -8.71 -19.41 1.45
N PRO A 183 -7.74 -20.24 1.89
CA PRO A 183 -7.28 -20.24 3.27
C PRO A 183 -6.82 -18.84 3.68
N THR A 184 -7.45 -18.32 4.73
CA THR A 184 -7.16 -17.02 5.32
C THR A 184 -6.78 -17.24 6.77
N THR A 185 -5.55 -16.93 7.18
CA THR A 185 -5.05 -17.35 8.51
C THR A 185 -4.68 -16.18 9.43
N VAL A 186 -4.93 -16.34 10.73
CA VAL A 186 -4.43 -15.43 11.78
C VAL A 186 -3.83 -16.27 12.93
N VAL A 187 -2.80 -15.75 13.58
CA VAL A 187 -2.12 -16.42 14.71
C VAL A 187 -2.49 -15.72 16.01
N ILE A 188 -2.79 -16.52 17.03
CA ILE A 188 -3.23 -16.09 18.36
C ILE A 188 -2.37 -16.84 19.38
N GLY A 189 -1.33 -16.17 19.88
CA GLY A 189 -0.32 -16.81 20.73
C GLY A 189 0.39 -17.94 20.02
N SER A 190 0.17 -19.18 20.45
CA SER A 190 0.76 -20.39 19.86
C SER A 190 -0.18 -21.14 18.90
N VAL A 191 -1.40 -20.63 18.66
CA VAL A 191 -2.47 -21.28 17.89
C VAL A 191 -2.67 -20.54 16.57
N ILE A 192 -2.91 -21.26 15.48
CA ILE A 192 -3.32 -20.69 14.19
C ILE A 192 -4.81 -20.95 13.96
N TYR A 193 -5.53 -19.94 13.48
CA TYR A 193 -6.92 -20.03 13.05
C TYR A 193 -6.97 -19.83 11.55
N MET A 194 -7.75 -20.65 10.85
CA MET A 194 -7.98 -20.57 9.42
C MET A 194 -9.47 -20.40 9.13
N PHE A 195 -9.78 -19.44 8.30
CA PHE A 195 -11.11 -19.23 7.71
C PHE A 195 -11.00 -19.50 6.21
N ALA A 196 -11.92 -20.31 5.69
CA ALA A 196 -11.90 -20.74 4.29
C ALA A 196 -13.32 -20.87 3.74
N GLY A 197 -13.48 -20.74 2.42
CA GLY A 197 -14.74 -21.07 1.75
C GLY A 197 -14.89 -22.59 1.65
N GLU A 198 -15.90 -23.14 2.33
CA GLU A 198 -16.38 -24.50 2.12
C GLU A 198 -17.30 -24.52 0.90
N TYR A 199 -17.13 -25.54 0.05
CA TYR A 199 -17.99 -25.75 -1.09
C TYR A 199 -18.39 -27.22 -1.24
N SER A 200 -19.70 -27.44 -1.31
CA SER A 200 -20.29 -28.75 -1.55
C SER A 200 -21.42 -28.67 -2.59
N PHE A 201 -21.43 -29.65 -3.49
CA PHE A 201 -22.56 -29.89 -4.39
C PHE A 201 -23.55 -30.83 -3.69
N GLU A 202 -24.85 -30.52 -3.80
CA GLU A 202 -25.92 -31.47 -3.51
C GLU A 202 -26.55 -31.95 -4.82
N VAL A 203 -26.46 -33.26 -5.06
CA VAL A 203 -27.11 -33.94 -6.18
C VAL A 203 -28.47 -34.42 -5.68
N THR A 204 -29.54 -33.91 -6.27
CA THR A 204 -30.91 -34.38 -6.03
C THR A 204 -31.22 -35.50 -7.00
N GLU A 205 -31.52 -36.71 -6.52
CA GLU A 205 -31.84 -37.88 -7.36
C GLU A 205 -33.24 -37.84 -8.01
N ALA A 206 -33.82 -36.64 -8.16
CA ALA A 206 -35.01 -36.43 -8.97
C ALA A 206 -34.65 -36.55 -10.47
N ALA A 207 -35.46 -37.29 -11.23
CA ALA A 207 -35.11 -37.69 -12.59
C ALA A 207 -34.98 -36.52 -13.57
N GLY A 208 -33.94 -36.56 -14.41
CA GLY A 208 -33.65 -35.57 -15.45
C GLY A 208 -32.61 -34.54 -15.01
N SER A 209 -31.61 -34.30 -15.86
CA SER A 209 -30.41 -33.52 -15.54
C SER A 209 -30.72 -32.06 -15.16
N THR A 210 -30.85 -31.81 -13.87
CA THR A 210 -30.91 -30.48 -13.26
C THR A 210 -29.59 -30.19 -12.55
N ALA A 211 -29.11 -28.96 -12.64
CA ALA A 211 -27.77 -28.61 -12.14
C ALA A 211 -27.72 -28.68 -10.59
N ALA A 212 -26.76 -29.45 -10.07
CA ALA A 212 -26.58 -29.66 -8.63
C ALA A 212 -26.45 -28.34 -7.87
N ALA A 213 -27.21 -28.18 -6.79
CA ALA A 213 -27.26 -26.94 -6.03
C ALA A 213 -25.90 -26.66 -5.35
N ALA A 214 -25.40 -25.45 -5.57
CA ALA A 214 -24.08 -24.99 -5.17
C ALA A 214 -24.09 -24.43 -3.74
N LYS A 215 -23.87 -25.27 -2.72
CA LYS A 215 -23.84 -24.85 -1.31
C LYS A 215 -22.46 -24.29 -0.95
N TRP A 216 -22.43 -22.98 -0.72
CA TRP A 216 -21.26 -22.24 -0.22
C TRP A 216 -21.43 -21.91 1.25
N ARG A 217 -20.34 -22.10 2.03
CA ARG A 217 -20.31 -21.91 3.48
C ARG A 217 -18.94 -21.38 3.91
N ILE A 218 -18.81 -20.94 5.16
CA ILE A 218 -17.50 -20.63 5.76
C ILE A 218 -17.11 -21.79 6.68
N LEU A 219 -15.88 -22.27 6.52
CA LEU A 219 -15.24 -23.18 7.45
C LEU A 219 -14.31 -22.38 8.38
N GLY A 220 -14.51 -22.52 9.68
CA GLY A 220 -13.47 -22.23 10.69
C GLY A 220 -12.71 -23.51 11.02
N ALA A 221 -11.37 -23.44 11.03
CA ALA A 221 -10.50 -24.53 11.47
C ALA A 221 -9.40 -24.00 12.40
N VAL A 222 -9.03 -24.80 13.40
CA VAL A 222 -7.96 -24.46 14.35
C VAL A 222 -6.75 -25.34 14.07
N GLY A 223 -5.54 -24.80 14.17
CA GLY A 223 -4.30 -25.55 13.98
C GLY A 223 -3.24 -25.21 15.03
N ASN A 224 -2.26 -26.11 15.15
CA ASN A 224 -1.10 -25.94 16.02
C ASN A 224 0.16 -26.42 15.28
N VAL A 225 1.32 -25.89 15.66
CA VAL A 225 2.61 -26.48 15.25
C VAL A 225 2.76 -27.84 15.93
N SER A 226 3.03 -28.87 15.14
CA SER A 226 3.29 -30.24 15.57
C SER A 226 4.64 -30.72 15.03
N ASN A 227 5.26 -31.67 15.72
CA ASN A 227 6.54 -32.26 15.34
C ASN A 227 6.34 -33.67 14.81
N ASP A 228 7.01 -34.01 13.71
CA ASP A 228 7.10 -35.38 13.21
C ASP A 228 8.11 -36.14 14.07
N GLY A 229 7.63 -36.95 15.01
CA GLY A 229 8.48 -37.66 15.97
C GLY A 229 9.51 -38.62 15.35
N SER A 230 9.39 -38.94 14.06
CA SER A 230 10.34 -39.78 13.32
C SER A 230 11.46 -38.98 12.62
N SER A 231 11.22 -37.71 12.29
CA SER A 231 12.13 -36.88 11.47
C SER A 231 12.47 -35.52 12.07
N GLY A 232 11.91 -35.17 13.23
CA GLY A 232 12.10 -33.88 13.91
C GLY A 232 11.46 -32.68 13.20
N LYS A 233 10.87 -32.86 12.00
CA LYS A 233 10.34 -31.76 11.19
C LYS A 233 9.03 -31.21 11.75
N LYS A 234 8.94 -29.88 11.80
CA LYS A 234 7.72 -29.16 12.21
C LYS A 234 6.74 -29.05 11.05
N TYR A 235 5.45 -29.11 11.34
CA TYR A 235 4.36 -28.88 10.38
C TYR A 235 3.13 -28.30 11.11
N ILE A 236 2.20 -27.71 10.37
CA ILE A 236 0.92 -27.27 10.94
C ILE A 236 -0.04 -28.46 10.91
N TYR A 237 -0.49 -28.90 12.08
CA TYR A 237 -1.57 -29.87 12.21
C TYR A 237 -2.91 -29.13 12.34
N TRP A 238 -3.85 -29.41 11.45
CA TRP A 238 -5.21 -28.89 11.53
C TRP A 238 -6.09 -29.84 12.34
N LYS A 239 -6.71 -29.30 13.39
CA LYS A 239 -7.73 -29.94 14.22
C LYS A 239 -9.08 -29.25 13.98
N ASP A 240 -10.10 -29.69 14.71
CA ASP A 240 -11.38 -28.99 14.99
C ASP A 240 -11.88 -28.10 13.83
N ALA A 241 -12.57 -28.72 12.87
CA ALA A 241 -13.18 -28.05 11.74
C ALA A 241 -14.69 -27.87 11.97
N SER A 242 -15.19 -26.65 11.78
CA SER A 242 -16.60 -26.30 11.99
C SER A 242 -17.11 -25.40 10.88
N VAL A 243 -18.31 -25.68 10.37
CA VAL A 243 -19.04 -24.75 9.51
C VAL A 243 -19.61 -23.65 10.38
N ILE A 244 -19.36 -22.40 10.01
CA ILE A 244 -19.98 -21.24 10.63
C ILE A 244 -21.34 -21.02 9.94
N PRO A 245 -22.47 -21.07 10.67
CA PRO A 245 -23.79 -20.86 10.09
C PRO A 245 -23.93 -19.51 9.38
N TRP A 246 -24.61 -19.50 8.23
CA TRP A 246 -24.88 -18.27 7.47
C TRP A 246 -25.82 -17.32 8.23
N THR A 247 -26.73 -17.88 9.04
CA THR A 247 -27.68 -17.19 9.93
C THR A 247 -27.03 -16.16 10.87
N ASP A 248 -25.78 -16.40 11.25
CA ASP A 248 -25.02 -15.54 12.17
C ASP A 248 -24.68 -14.18 11.51
N PHE A 249 -24.69 -14.14 10.18
CA PHE A 249 -24.37 -12.98 9.34
C PHE A 249 -25.55 -12.42 8.55
N GLU A 250 -26.64 -13.18 8.36
CA GLU A 250 -27.85 -12.73 7.63
C GLU A 250 -28.38 -11.39 8.17
N ASN A 251 -28.55 -11.30 9.49
CA ASN A 251 -29.01 -10.10 10.19
C ASN A 251 -28.02 -8.91 10.14
N GLN A 252 -26.78 -9.15 9.69
CA GLN A 252 -25.75 -8.11 9.54
C GLN A 252 -25.68 -7.58 8.10
N HIS A 253 -25.98 -8.42 7.09
CA HIS A 253 -25.90 -8.08 5.66
C HIS A 253 -26.91 -8.85 4.77
N GLU A 254 -28.19 -8.49 4.83
CA GLU A 254 -29.24 -8.99 3.93
C GLU A 254 -28.95 -8.85 2.42
N SER A 255 -27.95 -8.05 2.03
CA SER A 255 -27.58 -7.79 0.62
C SER A 255 -26.61 -8.81 0.02
N LEU A 256 -26.00 -9.68 0.84
CA LEU A 256 -25.04 -10.70 0.42
C LEU A 256 -25.72 -12.05 0.13
N THR A 257 -25.10 -12.84 -0.73
CA THR A 257 -25.54 -14.20 -1.14
C THR A 257 -24.47 -15.27 -0.91
N ARG A 258 -23.24 -14.85 -0.59
CA ARG A 258 -22.08 -15.69 -0.28
C ARG A 258 -21.05 -14.87 0.48
N LEU A 259 -20.26 -15.52 1.33
CA LEU A 259 -19.07 -14.97 1.99
C LEU A 259 -18.00 -16.07 2.05
N ILE A 260 -16.75 -15.73 1.79
CA ILE A 260 -15.58 -16.63 1.80
C ILE A 260 -14.35 -15.91 2.38
N GLY A 261 -13.33 -16.67 2.77
CA GLY A 261 -12.03 -16.11 3.12
C GLY A 261 -11.41 -15.29 1.96
N GLY A 262 -10.77 -14.17 2.26
CA GLY A 262 -10.06 -13.35 1.26
C GLY A 262 -8.80 -14.04 0.70
N GLY A 263 -8.29 -15.05 1.41
CA GLY A 263 -6.96 -15.60 1.18
C GLY A 263 -5.89 -14.81 1.93
N GLY A 264 -4.67 -15.34 1.97
CA GLY A 264 -3.54 -14.67 2.63
C GLY A 264 -3.65 -14.67 4.16
N SER A 265 -3.14 -13.60 4.77
CA SER A 265 -2.99 -13.49 6.23
C SER A 265 -3.86 -12.36 6.79
N GLY A 266 -4.50 -12.63 7.93
CA GLY A 266 -5.09 -11.62 8.80
C GLY A 266 -4.04 -10.97 9.71
N VAL A 267 -4.48 -9.99 10.51
CA VAL A 267 -3.64 -9.19 11.40
C VAL A 267 -4.17 -9.26 12.84
N GLN A 268 -3.25 -9.33 13.82
CA GLN A 268 -3.55 -8.98 15.21
C GLN A 268 -3.21 -7.50 15.39
N MET A 269 -4.21 -6.68 15.72
CA MET A 269 -4.04 -5.27 16.06
C MET A 269 -3.41 -5.11 17.45
N LYS A 270 -2.74 -3.97 17.69
CA LYS A 270 -2.13 -3.63 19.00
C LYS A 270 -3.06 -3.75 20.20
N ASP A 271 -4.36 -3.51 20.00
CA ASP A 271 -5.37 -3.59 21.06
C ASP A 271 -5.87 -5.01 21.35
N GLY A 272 -5.30 -6.02 20.68
CA GLY A 272 -5.67 -7.43 20.82
C GLY A 272 -6.83 -7.88 19.93
N THR A 273 -7.35 -7.01 19.05
CA THR A 273 -8.34 -7.41 18.05
C THR A 273 -7.69 -8.23 16.93
N PHE A 274 -8.27 -9.38 16.60
CA PHE A 274 -7.90 -10.18 15.44
C PHE A 274 -8.79 -9.80 14.26
N VAL A 275 -8.20 -9.64 13.08
CA VAL A 275 -8.89 -9.18 11.86
C VAL A 275 -8.50 -10.08 10.68
N LEU A 276 -9.50 -10.56 9.94
CA LEU A 276 -9.36 -11.46 8.81
C LEU A 276 -10.05 -10.86 7.58
N PRO A 277 -9.37 -10.75 6.42
CA PRO A 277 -9.99 -10.30 5.19
C PRO A 277 -10.96 -11.35 4.65
N VAL A 278 -12.15 -10.93 4.21
CA VAL A 278 -13.19 -11.82 3.66
C VAL A 278 -13.88 -11.17 2.45
N GLU A 279 -14.32 -12.01 1.51
CA GLU A 279 -14.96 -11.58 0.26
C GLU A 279 -16.44 -12.00 0.25
N GLY A 280 -17.33 -11.02 0.21
CA GLY A 280 -18.75 -11.20 0.02
C GLY A 280 -19.15 -11.16 -1.46
N THR A 281 -20.23 -11.84 -1.83
CA THR A 281 -20.90 -11.64 -3.12
C THR A 281 -22.27 -10.99 -2.88
N LYS A 282 -22.58 -9.92 -3.62
CA LYS A 282 -23.89 -9.23 -3.57
C LYS A 282 -24.95 -9.94 -4.40
N LYS A 283 -26.22 -9.62 -4.16
CA LYS A 283 -27.37 -10.05 -4.98
C LYS A 283 -27.26 -9.68 -6.48
N ASP A 284 -26.45 -8.68 -6.85
CA ASP A 284 -26.14 -8.33 -8.26
C ASP A 284 -24.94 -9.11 -8.84
N GLY A 285 -24.41 -10.10 -8.11
CA GLY A 285 -23.29 -10.94 -8.53
C GLY A 285 -21.90 -10.31 -8.36
N LYS A 286 -21.80 -9.06 -7.87
CA LYS A 286 -20.51 -8.38 -7.66
C LYS A 286 -19.82 -8.84 -6.38
N ALA A 287 -18.50 -8.96 -6.46
CA ALA A 287 -17.65 -9.12 -5.29
C ALA A 287 -17.61 -7.83 -4.45
N VAL A 288 -17.49 -7.99 -3.14
CA VAL A 288 -17.15 -6.92 -2.20
C VAL A 288 -16.21 -7.44 -1.14
N SER A 289 -15.33 -6.58 -0.68
CA SER A 289 -14.37 -6.87 0.38
C SER A 289 -14.89 -6.37 1.73
N LEU A 290 -14.78 -7.22 2.75
CA LEU A 290 -15.16 -7.00 4.13
C LEU A 290 -14.05 -7.54 5.05
N ILE A 291 -14.21 -7.36 6.37
CA ILE A 291 -13.40 -8.06 7.37
C ILE A 291 -14.30 -8.80 8.37
N MET A 292 -13.85 -9.99 8.78
CA MET A 292 -14.28 -10.57 10.06
C MET A 292 -13.32 -10.12 11.15
N TYR A 293 -13.81 -9.81 12.33
CA TYR A 293 -12.98 -9.40 13.46
C TYR A 293 -13.52 -9.93 14.79
N SER A 294 -12.62 -10.09 15.78
CA SER A 294 -13.02 -10.38 17.16
C SER A 294 -11.97 -9.92 18.17
N SER A 295 -12.40 -9.67 19.40
CA SER A 295 -11.50 -9.54 20.56
C SER A 295 -11.33 -10.92 21.21
N ALA A 296 -10.32 -11.09 22.07
CA ALA A 296 -10.01 -12.38 22.69
C ALA A 296 -11.13 -13.02 23.55
N ASN A 297 -12.19 -12.26 23.88
CA ASN A 297 -13.30 -12.68 24.74
C ASN A 297 -14.69 -12.56 24.07
N GLU A 298 -14.75 -12.27 22.77
CA GLU A 298 -16.02 -12.05 22.04
C GLU A 298 -16.24 -13.11 20.95
N SER A 299 -17.48 -13.23 20.47
CA SER A 299 -17.78 -13.94 19.22
C SER A 299 -17.31 -13.14 18.00
N GLY A 300 -17.01 -13.84 16.90
CA GLY A 300 -16.59 -13.21 15.65
C GLY A 300 -17.71 -12.36 15.03
N LYS A 301 -17.38 -11.14 14.60
CA LYS A 301 -18.28 -10.16 13.98
C LYS A 301 -17.88 -9.90 12.53
N LEU A 302 -18.84 -9.60 11.67
CA LEU A 302 -18.60 -9.13 10.31
C LEU A 302 -18.61 -7.60 10.28
N SER A 303 -17.81 -6.98 9.41
CA SER A 303 -17.76 -5.53 9.29
C SER A 303 -19.06 -4.96 8.70
N LYS A 304 -19.62 -3.92 9.32
CA LYS A 304 -20.84 -3.25 8.81
C LYS A 304 -20.58 -2.52 7.48
N GLY A 305 -19.39 -1.96 7.32
CA GLY A 305 -18.89 -1.41 6.07
C GLY A 305 -18.29 -2.49 5.17
N MET A 306 -18.29 -2.21 3.88
CA MET A 306 -17.69 -3.02 2.81
C MET A 306 -17.05 -2.09 1.76
N SER A 307 -16.26 -2.64 0.83
CA SER A 307 -15.78 -1.92 -0.34
C SER A 307 -16.90 -1.54 -1.33
N ASP A 308 -16.54 -0.75 -2.34
CA ASP A 308 -17.35 -0.65 -3.57
C ASP A 308 -17.59 -2.03 -4.19
N GLY A 309 -18.71 -2.16 -4.91
CA GLY A 309 -19.08 -3.39 -5.62
C GLY A 309 -18.23 -3.58 -6.87
N GLY A 310 -17.65 -4.77 -7.01
CA GLY A 310 -16.66 -5.10 -8.02
C GLY A 310 -15.23 -5.12 -7.47
N CYS A 311 -15.02 -5.19 -6.15
CA CYS A 311 -13.70 -5.23 -5.51
C CYS A 311 -13.50 -6.54 -4.71
N SER A 312 -12.62 -7.40 -5.23
CA SER A 312 -12.25 -8.73 -4.72
C SER A 312 -10.88 -8.73 -4.04
N ASP A 313 -10.48 -9.92 -3.58
CA ASP A 313 -9.10 -10.23 -3.17
C ASP A 313 -8.52 -9.32 -2.07
N PRO A 314 -9.25 -9.12 -0.94
CA PRO A 314 -8.80 -8.22 0.12
C PRO A 314 -7.53 -8.69 0.83
N SER A 315 -6.64 -7.75 1.10
CA SER A 315 -5.45 -7.91 1.94
C SER A 315 -5.42 -6.76 2.96
N VAL A 316 -5.13 -7.04 4.23
CA VAL A 316 -5.31 -6.09 5.34
C VAL A 316 -4.08 -5.96 6.25
N VAL A 317 -3.83 -4.74 6.75
CA VAL A 317 -2.79 -4.43 7.73
C VAL A 317 -3.27 -3.37 8.73
N GLU A 318 -2.63 -3.29 9.89
CA GLU A 318 -2.79 -2.17 10.83
C GLU A 318 -1.79 -1.05 10.52
N TRP A 319 -2.28 0.16 10.30
CA TRP A 319 -1.47 1.35 10.06
C TRP A 319 -1.89 2.48 11.00
N LYS A 320 -1.05 2.75 12.01
CA LYS A 320 -1.24 3.86 12.98
C LYS A 320 -2.66 3.83 13.58
N ASP A 321 -2.99 2.65 14.10
CA ASP A 321 -4.20 2.35 14.87
C ASP A 321 -5.50 2.41 14.03
N LYS A 322 -5.35 2.48 12.70
CA LYS A 322 -6.39 2.25 11.68
C LYS A 322 -6.15 0.92 10.96
N LEU A 323 -7.20 0.36 10.38
CA LEU A 323 -7.06 -0.71 9.39
C LEU A 323 -6.92 -0.12 7.99
N MET A 324 -6.02 -0.70 7.20
CA MET A 324 -5.91 -0.48 5.76
C MET A 324 -6.30 -1.77 5.04
N MET A 325 -7.16 -1.66 4.02
CA MET A 325 -7.58 -2.79 3.18
C MET A 325 -7.27 -2.49 1.71
N MET A 326 -6.44 -3.29 1.07
CA MET A 326 -6.18 -3.26 -0.37
C MET A 326 -7.04 -4.32 -1.07
N THR A 327 -7.66 -3.95 -2.20
CA THR A 327 -8.58 -4.81 -2.97
C THR A 327 -8.31 -4.69 -4.47
N VAL A 328 -8.45 -5.77 -5.23
CA VAL A 328 -8.42 -5.75 -6.70
C VAL A 328 -9.82 -5.39 -7.22
N CYS A 329 -9.96 -4.43 -8.13
CA CYS A 329 -11.29 -3.98 -8.59
C CYS A 329 -11.52 -4.09 -10.11
N ASP A 330 -12.79 -4.24 -10.51
CA ASP A 330 -13.27 -4.36 -11.90
C ASP A 330 -12.90 -3.16 -12.81
N ASP A 331 -12.50 -2.02 -12.23
CA ASP A 331 -11.97 -0.85 -12.96
C ASP A 331 -10.48 -1.01 -13.35
N GLY A 332 -9.90 -2.18 -13.10
CA GLY A 332 -8.50 -2.52 -13.36
C GLY A 332 -7.53 -2.01 -12.29
N ARG A 333 -7.97 -1.23 -11.30
CA ARG A 333 -7.07 -0.66 -10.29
C ARG A 333 -7.21 -1.32 -8.93
N ARG A 334 -6.10 -1.38 -8.20
CA ARG A 334 -6.13 -1.71 -6.77
C ARG A 334 -6.62 -0.50 -6.00
N ARG A 335 -7.76 -0.65 -5.34
CA ARG A 335 -8.28 0.35 -4.41
C ARG A 335 -7.77 0.05 -3.01
N VAL A 336 -7.52 1.11 -2.25
CA VAL A 336 -7.06 1.04 -0.87
C VAL A 336 -8.04 1.83 -0.02
N TYR A 337 -8.58 1.20 1.02
CA TYR A 337 -9.52 1.80 1.96
C TYR A 337 -8.88 1.93 3.34
N GLU A 338 -9.26 2.95 4.10
CA GLU A 338 -8.95 3.09 5.52
C GLU A 338 -10.22 3.04 6.38
N SER A 339 -10.10 2.45 7.57
CA SER A 339 -11.13 2.44 8.62
C SER A 339 -10.49 2.68 9.98
N GLY A 340 -11.09 3.60 10.77
CA GLY A 340 -10.75 3.83 12.17
C GLY A 340 -11.74 3.19 13.16
N ASP A 341 -12.75 2.48 12.67
CA ASP A 341 -13.89 1.95 13.42
C ASP A 341 -14.07 0.44 13.18
N LYS A 342 -12.96 -0.27 12.88
CA LYS A 342 -12.89 -1.72 12.66
C LYS A 342 -13.88 -2.21 11.59
N GLY A 343 -13.94 -1.48 10.49
CA GLY A 343 -14.85 -1.73 9.37
C GLY A 343 -16.30 -1.36 9.66
N GLY A 344 -16.59 -0.50 10.64
CA GLY A 344 -17.89 0.15 10.76
C GLY A 344 -18.20 1.03 9.53
N SER A 345 -17.17 1.69 9.01
CA SER A 345 -17.15 2.46 7.78
C SER A 345 -15.77 2.35 7.10
N TRP A 346 -15.74 2.53 5.78
CA TRP A 346 -14.52 2.53 4.98
C TRP A 346 -14.46 3.81 4.14
N THR A 347 -13.30 4.46 4.12
CA THR A 347 -13.02 5.62 3.26
C THR A 347 -11.98 5.22 2.22
N GLU A 348 -12.25 5.41 0.93
CA GLU A 348 -11.23 5.17 -0.10
C GLU A 348 -10.08 6.16 0.06
N ALA A 349 -8.85 5.67 0.15
CA ALA A 349 -7.62 6.42 0.46
C ALA A 349 -7.09 7.20 -0.75
N LEU A 350 -8.00 7.89 -1.46
CA LEU A 350 -7.80 8.62 -2.72
C LEU A 350 -6.69 9.68 -2.67
N GLY A 351 -6.43 10.26 -1.49
CA GLY A 351 -5.35 11.23 -1.28
C GLY A 351 -3.96 10.60 -1.10
N THR A 352 -3.82 9.27 -1.16
CA THR A 352 -2.56 8.57 -0.85
C THR A 352 -2.32 7.34 -1.74
N LEU A 353 -2.89 6.19 -1.38
CA LEU A 353 -2.53 4.88 -1.96
C LEU A 353 -3.58 4.29 -2.90
N SER A 354 -4.84 4.75 -2.86
CA SER A 354 -5.87 4.15 -3.69
C SER A 354 -5.65 4.49 -5.16
N ARG A 355 -5.84 3.49 -6.04
CA ARG A 355 -5.71 3.59 -7.50
C ARG A 355 -4.32 3.99 -8.00
N VAL A 356 -3.30 3.90 -7.13
CA VAL A 356 -1.88 3.99 -7.50
C VAL A 356 -1.49 2.82 -8.38
N TRP A 357 -1.80 1.59 -7.96
CA TRP A 357 -1.44 0.39 -8.72
C TRP A 357 -2.56 -0.01 -9.68
N GLY A 358 -2.23 -0.06 -10.97
CA GLY A 358 -3.16 -0.39 -12.05
C GLY A 358 -2.77 -1.68 -12.79
N ASN A 359 -3.77 -2.31 -13.39
CA ASN A 359 -3.63 -3.33 -14.42
C ASN A 359 -4.48 -2.88 -15.63
N ASN A 360 -3.85 -2.70 -16.79
CA ASN A 360 -4.57 -2.32 -18.03
C ASN A 360 -5.39 -3.47 -18.64
N GLN A 361 -5.18 -4.71 -18.18
CA GLN A 361 -5.87 -5.88 -18.71
C GLN A 361 -7.35 -5.88 -18.33
N LYS A 362 -8.21 -6.08 -19.34
CA LYS A 362 -9.63 -6.43 -19.15
C LYS A 362 -9.82 -7.88 -18.63
N ARG A 363 -8.86 -8.41 -17.88
CA ARG A 363 -8.89 -9.80 -17.41
C ARG A 363 -9.69 -9.88 -16.11
N HIS A 364 -10.81 -10.60 -16.17
CA HIS A 364 -11.56 -11.04 -14.98
C HIS A 364 -10.83 -12.18 -14.23
N GLU A 365 -9.49 -12.18 -14.19
CA GLU A 365 -8.66 -13.14 -13.45
C GLU A 365 -8.73 -12.82 -11.95
N ARG A 366 -9.85 -13.21 -11.32
CA ARG A 366 -10.07 -13.15 -9.87
C ARG A 366 -9.04 -14.04 -9.14
N GLY A 367 -8.60 -13.62 -7.95
CA GLY A 367 -7.64 -14.38 -7.13
C GLY A 367 -6.23 -13.78 -7.07
N VAL A 368 -6.00 -12.56 -7.58
CA VAL A 368 -4.66 -11.93 -7.61
C VAL A 368 -4.39 -11.15 -6.32
N GLY A 369 -4.37 -11.89 -5.20
CA GLY A 369 -4.05 -11.34 -3.87
C GLY A 369 -2.65 -10.72 -3.83
N SER A 370 -2.55 -9.53 -3.22
CA SER A 370 -1.29 -8.81 -3.04
C SER A 370 -0.71 -9.06 -1.65
N GLY A 371 0.55 -9.45 -1.57
CA GLY A 371 1.25 -9.50 -0.29
C GLY A 371 1.33 -8.09 0.29
N PHE A 372 0.83 -7.91 1.51
CA PHE A 372 0.73 -6.60 2.15
C PHE A 372 1.18 -6.74 3.60
N SER A 373 2.19 -5.96 4.00
CA SER A 373 2.80 -6.05 5.32
C SER A 373 3.21 -4.66 5.82
N THR A 374 3.33 -4.51 7.14
CA THR A 374 3.75 -3.28 7.80
C THR A 374 4.98 -3.54 8.66
N ALA A 375 5.91 -2.58 8.67
CA ALA A 375 7.16 -2.65 9.39
C ALA A 375 7.53 -1.28 9.97
N THR A 376 8.36 -1.27 11.02
CA THR A 376 9.09 -0.07 11.44
C THR A 376 10.58 -0.33 11.17
N ILE A 377 11.16 0.39 10.21
CA ILE A 377 12.54 0.20 9.74
C ILE A 377 13.27 1.54 9.88
N ASP A 378 14.44 1.54 10.51
CA ASP A 378 15.28 2.74 10.77
C ASP A 378 14.50 3.93 11.39
N ASN A 379 13.58 3.58 12.30
CA ASN A 379 12.63 4.46 13.00
C ASN A 379 11.62 5.19 12.09
N ARG A 380 11.30 4.63 10.91
CA ARG A 380 10.17 5.05 10.06
C ARG A 380 9.18 3.88 9.93
N ASP A 381 7.91 4.13 10.21
CA ASP A 381 6.85 3.18 9.88
C ASP A 381 6.67 3.15 8.36
N VAL A 382 6.53 1.94 7.80
CA VAL A 382 6.37 1.70 6.36
C VAL A 382 5.37 0.58 6.10
N MET A 383 4.72 0.66 4.94
CA MET A 383 4.00 -0.42 4.29
C MET A 383 4.88 -0.99 3.16
N LEU A 384 4.87 -2.30 3.06
CA LEU A 384 5.51 -3.08 2.00
C LEU A 384 4.40 -3.83 1.25
N VAL A 385 4.40 -3.73 -0.08
CA VAL A 385 3.34 -4.30 -0.94
C VAL A 385 3.97 -5.06 -2.11
N THR A 386 3.49 -6.26 -2.43
CA THR A 386 3.83 -6.96 -3.67
C THR A 386 2.69 -6.88 -4.68
N VAL A 387 3.02 -6.42 -5.88
CA VAL A 387 2.05 -6.18 -6.97
C VAL A 387 2.66 -6.66 -8.29
N PRO A 388 1.91 -7.39 -9.14
CA PRO A 388 2.38 -7.75 -10.47
C PRO A 388 2.45 -6.53 -11.37
N VAL A 389 3.60 -6.35 -12.02
CA VAL A 389 3.81 -5.45 -13.16
C VAL A 389 3.79 -6.30 -14.42
N TYR A 390 2.96 -5.94 -15.39
CA TYR A 390 2.77 -6.78 -16.58
C TYR A 390 3.66 -6.33 -17.74
N SER A 391 4.22 -7.29 -18.47
CA SER A 391 4.99 -7.02 -19.68
C SER A 391 4.69 -8.02 -20.80
N ASN A 392 4.61 -7.51 -22.03
CA ASN A 392 4.40 -8.32 -23.22
C ASN A 392 5.76 -8.73 -23.83
N ARG A 393 6.42 -9.72 -23.22
CA ARG A 393 7.69 -10.27 -23.72
C ARG A 393 7.39 -11.37 -24.75
N LYS A 394 7.88 -11.21 -26.00
CA LYS A 394 7.77 -12.21 -27.08
C LYS A 394 6.32 -12.60 -27.47
N GLY A 395 5.37 -11.68 -27.34
CA GLY A 395 3.96 -11.93 -27.69
C GLY A 395 3.19 -12.78 -26.66
N LYS A 396 3.80 -13.13 -25.53
CA LYS A 396 3.12 -13.68 -24.35
C LYS A 396 3.21 -12.67 -23.21
N GLU A 397 2.04 -12.31 -22.70
CA GLU A 397 1.89 -11.44 -21.53
C GLU A 397 2.29 -12.21 -20.27
N ARG A 398 3.19 -11.63 -19.47
CA ARG A 398 3.68 -12.16 -18.19
C ARG A 398 3.55 -11.13 -17.08
N ALA A 399 3.32 -11.62 -15.87
CA ALA A 399 3.36 -10.86 -14.63
C ALA A 399 4.73 -11.01 -13.95
N GLU A 400 5.41 -9.90 -13.70
CA GLU A 400 6.64 -9.84 -12.92
C GLU A 400 6.29 -9.18 -11.57
N LEU A 401 6.44 -9.90 -10.45
CA LEU A 401 6.11 -9.33 -9.14
C LEU A 401 7.16 -8.29 -8.73
N HIS A 402 6.71 -7.08 -8.40
CA HIS A 402 7.55 -6.02 -7.83
C HIS A 402 7.25 -5.81 -6.34
N LEU A 403 8.28 -5.45 -5.57
CA LEU A 403 8.13 -4.97 -4.19
C LEU A 403 8.04 -3.45 -4.18
N TRP A 404 7.00 -2.92 -3.55
CA TRP A 404 6.76 -1.48 -3.38
C TRP A 404 6.90 -1.08 -1.92
N LEU A 405 7.51 0.08 -1.67
CA LEU A 405 7.69 0.69 -0.36
C LEU A 405 6.88 1.99 -0.27
N THR A 406 6.16 2.21 0.82
CA THR A 406 5.50 3.50 1.09
C THR A 406 5.39 3.83 2.57
N ASP A 407 5.50 5.10 2.94
CA ASP A 407 5.18 5.63 4.27
C ASP A 407 3.80 6.33 4.31
N LYS A 408 2.92 6.00 3.37
CA LYS A 408 1.65 6.68 3.03
C LYS A 408 1.80 8.06 2.37
N THR A 409 3.01 8.60 2.26
CA THR A 409 3.29 9.88 1.57
C THR A 409 4.13 9.63 0.32
N HIS A 410 5.32 9.05 0.51
CA HIS A 410 6.24 8.65 -0.56
C HIS A 410 5.90 7.24 -1.04
N ILE A 411 6.18 6.95 -2.31
CA ILE A 411 6.05 5.60 -2.89
C ILE A 411 7.29 5.35 -3.75
N ALA A 412 7.94 4.20 -3.58
CA ALA A 412 9.07 3.77 -4.39
C ALA A 412 8.88 2.31 -4.85
N ASP A 413 9.25 2.04 -6.10
CA ASP A 413 9.47 0.68 -6.59
C ASP A 413 10.88 0.23 -6.12
N ILE A 414 10.94 -0.86 -5.37
CA ILE A 414 12.19 -1.46 -4.89
C ILE A 414 12.77 -2.42 -5.94
N GLY A 415 11.95 -2.83 -6.92
CA GLY A 415 12.32 -3.70 -8.02
C GLY A 415 11.63 -5.07 -8.00
N PRO A 416 11.90 -5.91 -9.02
CA PRO A 416 11.31 -7.23 -9.17
C PRO A 416 11.77 -8.23 -8.11
N ILE A 417 10.91 -9.21 -7.83
CA ILE A 417 11.12 -10.29 -6.86
C ILE A 417 10.78 -11.69 -7.41
N SER A 418 10.10 -11.81 -8.56
CA SER A 418 9.92 -13.10 -9.26
C SER A 418 10.93 -13.35 -10.38
N GLY A 419 11.62 -12.32 -10.86
CA GLY A 419 12.52 -12.42 -12.00
C GLY A 419 11.77 -12.92 -13.26
N ASP A 420 12.31 -13.93 -13.93
CA ASP A 420 11.67 -14.55 -15.11
C ASP A 420 10.53 -15.53 -14.77
N ASP A 421 10.06 -15.64 -13.52
CA ASP A 421 8.83 -16.39 -13.19
C ASP A 421 7.58 -15.52 -13.39
N ASP A 422 6.59 -16.08 -14.12
CA ASP A 422 5.28 -15.47 -14.37
C ASP A 422 4.40 -15.64 -13.12
N ALA A 423 4.27 -14.58 -12.33
CA ALA A 423 3.74 -14.63 -10.97
C ALA A 423 2.80 -13.44 -10.69
N ALA A 424 1.63 -13.72 -10.10
CA ALA A 424 0.58 -12.73 -9.93
C ALA A 424 0.06 -12.62 -8.47
N ALA A 425 -0.35 -13.74 -7.88
CA ALA A 425 -0.78 -13.80 -6.48
C ALA A 425 0.42 -14.00 -5.54
N SER A 426 0.44 -13.28 -4.41
CA SER A 426 1.56 -13.28 -3.46
C SER A 426 1.13 -13.05 -2.01
N SER A 427 1.97 -13.52 -1.08
CA SER A 427 1.94 -13.20 0.34
C SER A 427 3.29 -12.64 0.75
N LEU A 428 3.31 -11.74 1.74
CA LEU A 428 4.50 -11.02 2.18
C LEU A 428 4.55 -10.97 3.71
N LEU A 429 5.69 -11.35 4.29
CA LEU A 429 5.93 -11.34 5.73
C LEU A 429 7.21 -10.56 6.04
N TYR A 430 7.09 -9.44 6.73
CA TYR A 430 8.19 -8.83 7.47
C TYR A 430 8.23 -9.39 8.90
N LYS A 431 9.39 -9.90 9.30
CA LYS A 431 9.72 -10.34 10.65
C LYS A 431 10.75 -9.36 11.23
N SER A 432 10.39 -8.67 12.30
CA SER A 432 11.33 -7.84 13.07
C SER A 432 12.41 -8.71 13.74
N ALA A 433 13.59 -8.13 13.99
CA ALA A 433 14.45 -8.64 15.04
C ALA A 433 13.69 -8.60 16.39
N GLY A 434 13.77 -9.68 17.16
CA GLY A 434 13.23 -9.73 18.52
C GLY A 434 14.12 -8.99 19.52
N SER A 435 13.68 -8.89 20.78
CA SER A 435 14.37 -8.14 21.85
C SER A 435 15.62 -8.83 22.42
N GLY A 436 16.50 -9.34 21.55
CA GLY A 436 17.80 -9.93 21.92
C GLY A 436 18.81 -9.76 20.78
N ASN A 437 20.11 -9.85 21.09
CA ASN A 437 21.25 -9.40 20.26
C ASN A 437 21.44 -10.08 18.89
N ASN A 438 20.49 -10.88 18.41
CA ASN A 438 20.56 -11.53 17.11
C ASN A 438 19.77 -10.71 16.07
N ASN A 439 20.50 -9.89 15.29
CA ASN A 439 19.97 -9.02 14.22
C ASN A 439 19.31 -9.83 13.08
N ASN A 440 18.10 -10.34 13.34
CA ASN A 440 17.36 -11.28 12.49
C ASN A 440 16.09 -10.64 11.90
N GLU A 441 16.17 -9.38 11.47
CA GLU A 441 15.15 -8.82 10.57
C GLU A 441 15.14 -9.60 9.26
N ARG A 442 13.94 -9.98 8.78
CA ARG A 442 13.78 -10.79 7.56
C ARG A 442 12.53 -10.37 6.81
N LEU A 443 12.63 -10.29 5.48
CA LEU A 443 11.50 -10.08 4.58
C LEU A 443 11.39 -11.29 3.66
N ILE A 444 10.20 -11.92 3.60
CA ILE A 444 9.92 -13.09 2.76
C ILE A 444 8.70 -12.80 1.90
N ALA A 445 8.79 -13.14 0.61
CA ALA A 445 7.63 -13.30 -0.25
C ALA A 445 7.37 -14.79 -0.56
N LEU A 446 6.11 -15.13 -0.77
CA LEU A 446 5.63 -16.42 -1.24
C LEU A 446 4.66 -16.16 -2.40
N TYR A 447 4.90 -16.72 -3.59
CA TYR A 447 4.07 -16.44 -4.77
C TYR A 447 3.70 -17.66 -5.61
N GLU A 448 2.53 -17.56 -6.26
CA GLU A 448 2.11 -18.51 -7.30
C GLU A 448 2.99 -18.32 -8.55
N LYS A 449 3.54 -19.42 -9.06
CA LYS A 449 4.37 -19.45 -10.27
C LYS A 449 3.64 -20.22 -11.38
N LYS A 450 3.39 -19.57 -12.51
CA LYS A 450 2.73 -20.21 -13.66
C LYS A 450 3.71 -21.12 -14.41
N GLY A 451 3.32 -22.37 -14.60
CA GLY A 451 4.08 -23.35 -15.37
C GLY A 451 4.10 -23.06 -16.87
N GLY A 452 4.92 -23.82 -17.60
CA GLY A 452 4.99 -23.74 -19.08
C GLY A 452 3.78 -24.31 -19.82
N GLY A 453 2.84 -24.95 -19.10
CA GLY A 453 1.57 -25.47 -19.60
C GLY A 453 0.39 -24.89 -18.82
N GLU A 454 -0.81 -24.92 -19.40
CA GLU A 454 -1.94 -24.06 -18.99
C GLU A 454 -2.55 -24.37 -17.61
N SER A 455 -2.21 -25.51 -16.99
CA SER A 455 -2.92 -26.07 -15.83
C SER A 455 -2.07 -26.32 -14.59
N SER A 456 -0.75 -26.04 -14.60
CA SER A 456 0.12 -26.20 -13.42
C SER A 456 0.58 -24.85 -12.84
N LEU A 457 0.36 -24.69 -11.54
CA LEU A 457 0.83 -23.55 -10.74
C LEU A 457 1.69 -24.07 -9.60
N GLY A 458 2.97 -23.72 -9.63
CA GLY A 458 3.93 -23.94 -8.54
C GLY A 458 3.85 -22.84 -7.49
N MET A 459 4.66 -22.97 -6.45
CA MET A 459 4.73 -22.01 -5.35
C MET A 459 6.20 -21.76 -4.99
N VAL A 460 6.64 -20.50 -4.98
CA VAL A 460 8.03 -20.14 -4.70
C VAL A 460 8.09 -19.25 -3.47
N SER A 461 8.98 -19.59 -2.52
CA SER A 461 9.39 -18.69 -1.45
C SER A 461 10.70 -18.00 -1.82
N VAL A 462 10.80 -16.69 -1.57
CA VAL A 462 11.99 -15.86 -1.83
C VAL A 462 12.30 -15.00 -0.61
N ARG A 463 13.57 -14.94 -0.20
CA ARG A 463 14.05 -14.03 0.85
C ARG A 463 14.55 -12.74 0.23
N LEU A 464 13.89 -11.65 0.59
CA LEU A 464 14.08 -10.35 -0.03
C LEU A 464 15.22 -9.57 0.64
N THR A 465 16.38 -10.20 0.81
CA THR A 465 17.54 -9.65 1.53
C THR A 465 18.14 -8.45 0.78
N ALA A 466 18.30 -8.57 -0.54
CA ALA A 466 18.80 -7.48 -1.38
C ALA A 466 17.81 -6.31 -1.43
N GLN A 467 16.51 -6.61 -1.56
CA GLN A 467 15.44 -5.62 -1.57
C GLN A 467 15.27 -4.93 -0.20
N LEU A 468 15.44 -5.65 0.92
CA LEU A 468 15.42 -5.05 2.26
C LEU A 468 16.61 -4.11 2.49
N LYS A 469 17.79 -4.41 1.91
CA LYS A 469 18.91 -3.45 1.86
C LYS A 469 18.55 -2.21 1.02
N HIS A 470 17.95 -2.40 -0.16
CA HIS A 470 17.51 -1.30 -1.01
C HIS A 470 16.42 -0.42 -0.34
N VAL A 471 15.47 -1.01 0.38
CA VAL A 471 14.50 -0.31 1.24
C VAL A 471 15.21 0.62 2.24
N ARG A 472 16.26 0.15 2.92
CA ARG A 472 17.03 0.96 3.88
C ARG A 472 17.78 2.11 3.18
N GLU A 473 18.29 1.89 1.97
CA GLU A 473 18.93 2.94 1.15
C GLU A 473 17.93 4.02 0.68
N VAL A 474 16.70 3.62 0.32
CA VAL A 474 15.60 4.54 0.01
C VAL A 474 15.16 5.32 1.24
N LEU A 475 14.94 4.67 2.39
CA LEU A 475 14.56 5.31 3.65
C LEU A 475 15.61 6.30 4.16
N ALA A 476 16.89 5.95 4.03
CA ALA A 476 18.01 6.84 4.32
C ALA A 476 18.05 8.04 3.36
N THR A 477 17.58 7.88 2.12
CA THR A 477 17.46 8.97 1.14
C THR A 477 16.29 9.90 1.50
N TRP A 478 15.09 9.37 1.77
CA TRP A 478 13.94 10.16 2.23
C TRP A 478 14.31 10.99 3.46
N LYS A 479 14.94 10.38 4.47
CA LYS A 479 15.42 11.06 5.69
C LYS A 479 16.44 12.19 5.42
N LYS A 480 17.31 12.04 4.40
CA LYS A 480 18.24 13.10 3.94
C LYS A 480 17.55 14.22 3.16
N VAL A 481 16.40 13.96 2.55
CA VAL A 481 15.60 14.97 1.85
C VAL A 481 14.74 15.72 2.86
N ASP A 482 14.04 15.02 3.75
CA ASP A 482 13.31 15.58 4.90
C ASP A 482 14.20 16.55 5.69
N GLY A 483 15.44 16.15 6.00
CA GLY A 483 16.42 16.97 6.71
C GLY A 483 17.05 18.13 5.92
N ARG A 484 16.79 18.23 4.60
CA ARG A 484 17.13 19.42 3.78
C ARG A 484 15.91 20.31 3.58
N VAL A 485 14.76 19.75 3.23
CA VAL A 485 13.47 20.47 3.17
C VAL A 485 13.19 21.18 4.49
N SER A 486 13.41 20.54 5.65
CA SER A 486 13.25 21.17 6.97
C SER A 486 14.12 22.42 7.19
N LYS A 487 15.17 22.65 6.38
CA LYS A 487 16.00 23.87 6.44
C LYS A 487 15.45 25.02 5.59
N LEU A 488 14.46 24.76 4.74
CA LEU A 488 13.68 25.78 4.02
C LEU A 488 12.67 26.50 4.93
N CYS A 489 12.56 26.11 6.20
CA CYS A 489 11.84 26.86 7.24
C CYS A 489 12.51 26.58 8.60
N PRO A 490 13.64 27.22 8.91
CA PRO A 490 14.33 27.00 10.17
C PRO A 490 13.48 27.54 11.33
N SER A 491 13.32 26.74 12.39
CA SER A 491 12.69 27.20 13.62
C SER A 491 13.57 28.23 14.32
N THR A 492 13.25 29.51 14.15
CA THR A 492 14.00 30.66 14.67
C THR A 492 13.85 30.82 16.19
N ALA A 493 14.61 30.02 16.93
CA ALA A 493 14.76 30.14 18.40
C ALA A 493 15.62 31.36 18.84
N ALA A 494 15.65 32.42 18.03
CA ALA A 494 16.34 33.69 18.32
C ALA A 494 15.78 34.85 17.47
N THR A 495 15.82 36.07 18.02
CA THR A 495 15.76 37.36 17.29
C THR A 495 14.63 37.57 16.26
N ASN A 496 13.37 37.63 16.72
CA ASN A 496 12.50 38.83 16.63
C ASN A 496 11.02 38.50 16.97
N PRO A 497 10.40 39.09 18.01
CA PRO A 497 9.04 38.71 18.44
C PRO A 497 7.88 39.12 17.52
N SER A 498 8.10 39.98 16.52
CA SER A 498 7.01 40.67 15.80
C SER A 498 6.25 39.82 14.78
N THR A 499 6.82 38.70 14.32
CA THR A 499 6.20 37.77 13.36
C THR A 499 6.44 36.34 13.82
N GLY A 500 5.62 35.86 14.76
CA GLY A 500 5.92 34.70 15.59
C GLY A 500 6.04 33.35 14.87
N ASN A 501 7.16 32.68 15.12
CA ASN A 501 7.35 31.22 15.26
C ASN A 501 6.81 30.25 14.18
N GLY A 502 6.35 30.71 13.01
CA GLY A 502 5.61 29.89 12.04
C GLY A 502 6.26 28.56 11.61
N CYS A 503 7.60 28.52 11.47
CA CYS A 503 8.32 27.30 11.12
C CYS A 503 8.32 26.21 12.22
N SER A 504 8.02 26.57 13.48
CA SER A 504 7.94 25.61 14.59
C SER A 504 6.57 24.93 14.68
N THR A 505 5.52 25.55 14.14
CA THR A 505 4.16 25.03 14.11
C THR A 505 3.78 24.39 12.77
N VAL A 506 4.32 24.89 11.64
CA VAL A 506 4.08 24.31 10.31
C VAL A 506 5.09 23.21 9.99
N LYS A 507 4.62 21.95 9.94
CA LYS A 507 5.43 20.81 9.49
C LYS A 507 5.50 20.76 7.96
N ILE A 508 6.45 21.48 7.37
CA ILE A 508 6.61 21.57 5.89
C ILE A 508 6.94 20.25 5.18
N THR A 509 7.33 19.18 5.89
CA THR A 509 7.46 17.82 5.30
C THR A 509 6.16 17.00 5.37
N ALA A 510 5.14 17.45 6.11
CA ALA A 510 3.90 16.70 6.27
C ALA A 510 3.08 16.70 4.97
N GLY A 511 2.98 15.54 4.33
CA GLY A 511 2.28 15.36 3.06
C GLY A 511 3.06 15.84 1.83
N LEU A 512 4.34 16.21 1.97
CA LEU A 512 5.24 16.46 0.84
C LEU A 512 5.63 15.11 0.22
N VAL A 513 5.40 14.95 -1.08
CA VAL A 513 5.61 13.67 -1.79
C VAL A 513 6.81 13.70 -2.74
N GLY A 514 7.03 14.84 -3.40
CA GLY A 514 8.09 15.00 -4.40
C GLY A 514 8.74 16.38 -4.29
N PHE A 515 10.05 16.43 -4.55
CA PHE A 515 10.85 17.64 -4.41
C PHE A 515 11.89 17.76 -5.52
N PHE A 516 11.91 18.89 -6.23
CA PHE A 516 12.96 19.22 -7.19
C PHE A 516 13.83 20.38 -6.73
N SER A 517 15.14 20.12 -6.72
CA SER A 517 16.23 21.07 -6.48
C SER A 517 17.31 20.85 -7.57
N GLY A 518 18.61 21.01 -7.29
CA GLY A 518 19.66 20.98 -8.34
C GLY A 518 19.94 19.67 -9.08
N LYS A 519 19.20 18.56 -8.84
CA LYS A 519 19.46 17.24 -9.47
C LYS A 519 19.00 17.11 -10.93
N PHE A 520 19.30 18.11 -11.77
CA PHE A 520 19.08 18.05 -13.22
C PHE A 520 20.25 17.38 -13.95
N SER A 521 19.97 16.56 -14.96
CA SER A 521 20.99 15.95 -15.83
C SER A 521 20.41 15.50 -17.17
N GLY A 522 21.06 15.87 -18.28
CA GLY A 522 20.57 15.56 -19.63
C GLY A 522 19.23 16.25 -19.90
N ASN A 523 18.16 15.48 -20.02
CA ASN A 523 16.78 15.96 -20.11
C ASN A 523 15.92 15.56 -18.90
N ARG A 524 16.51 15.10 -17.79
CA ARG A 524 15.78 14.56 -16.64
C ARG A 524 16.03 15.41 -15.38
N TRP A 525 14.96 15.91 -14.79
CA TRP A 525 14.98 16.62 -13.50
C TRP A 525 14.51 15.64 -12.43
N ARG A 526 15.41 15.26 -11.51
CA ARG A 526 15.20 14.12 -10.63
C ARG A 526 14.49 14.49 -9.33
N ASP A 527 13.45 13.74 -8.98
CA ASP A 527 12.77 13.83 -7.69
C ASP A 527 13.75 13.36 -6.62
N GLU A 528 14.01 14.24 -5.66
CA GLU A 528 14.97 13.95 -4.62
C GLU A 528 14.48 12.88 -3.64
N TYR A 529 13.15 12.68 -3.54
CA TYR A 529 12.52 11.59 -2.80
C TYR A 529 12.47 10.25 -3.58
N LEU A 530 13.12 10.15 -4.76
CA LEU A 530 13.13 8.94 -5.59
C LEU A 530 11.73 8.48 -6.05
N GLY A 531 10.77 9.39 -6.12
CA GLY A 531 9.44 9.15 -6.67
C GLY A 531 9.47 9.19 -8.20
N VAL A 532 8.93 10.25 -8.79
CA VAL A 532 8.73 10.33 -10.25
C VAL A 532 9.48 11.52 -10.81
N ASP A 533 10.40 11.28 -11.73
CA ASP A 533 11.21 12.34 -12.33
C ASP A 533 10.45 13.11 -13.42
N ALA A 534 10.74 14.40 -13.56
CA ALA A 534 10.21 15.21 -14.66
C ALA A 534 11.10 15.11 -15.90
N THR A 535 10.44 15.02 -17.06
CA THR A 535 11.09 15.06 -18.38
C THR A 535 11.11 16.50 -18.88
N VAL A 536 12.31 17.04 -19.09
CA VAL A 536 12.48 18.36 -19.69
C VAL A 536 12.41 18.25 -21.21
N LYS A 537 11.54 19.06 -21.80
CA LYS A 537 11.31 19.20 -23.24
C LYS A 537 11.71 20.61 -23.70
N LYS A 538 11.83 20.77 -25.02
CA LYS A 538 12.22 22.02 -25.67
C LYS A 538 11.63 22.16 -27.06
N GLY A 539 11.45 23.42 -27.48
CA GLY A 539 11.34 23.78 -28.90
C GLY A 539 12.69 23.68 -29.62
N THR A 540 12.71 24.05 -30.90
CA THR A 540 13.89 23.94 -31.78
C THR A 540 15.14 24.59 -31.18
N ASN A 541 15.00 25.81 -30.68
CA ASN A 541 16.10 26.60 -30.11
C ASN A 541 16.20 26.49 -28.58
N GLY A 542 15.37 25.64 -27.95
CA GLY A 542 15.22 25.65 -26.50
C GLY A 542 16.42 25.08 -25.74
N VAL A 543 16.68 25.66 -24.56
CA VAL A 543 17.78 25.31 -23.66
C VAL A 543 17.24 25.18 -22.24
N ALA A 544 17.73 24.18 -21.51
CA ALA A 544 17.55 24.04 -20.08
C ALA A 544 18.92 23.90 -19.41
N THR A 545 19.19 24.72 -18.39
CA THR A 545 20.47 24.76 -17.66
C THR A 545 20.22 24.48 -16.18
N GLY A 546 20.88 23.47 -15.63
CA GLY A 546 20.83 23.16 -14.21
C GLY A 546 21.78 24.03 -13.38
N TYR A 547 21.35 24.32 -12.16
CA TYR A 547 22.10 25.06 -11.13
C TYR A 547 21.93 24.34 -9.78
N ALA A 548 22.64 24.80 -8.73
CA ALA A 548 22.68 24.12 -7.43
C ALA A 548 21.30 23.83 -6.80
N ASP A 549 20.30 24.69 -7.03
CA ASP A 549 18.99 24.63 -6.38
C ASP A 549 17.80 24.48 -7.36
N GLY A 550 18.06 24.33 -8.67
CA GLY A 550 16.99 24.21 -9.68
C GLY A 550 17.44 24.33 -11.13
N VAL A 551 16.53 24.73 -12.02
CA VAL A 551 16.72 24.75 -13.49
C VAL A 551 16.25 26.07 -14.08
N THR A 552 17.01 26.61 -15.03
CA THR A 552 16.55 27.71 -15.91
C THR A 552 16.15 27.16 -17.27
N PHE A 553 14.97 27.55 -17.73
CA PHE A 553 14.37 27.18 -19.00
C PHE A 553 14.30 28.40 -19.92
N GLN A 554 14.62 28.21 -21.20
CA GLN A 554 14.41 29.21 -22.25
C GLN A 554 13.96 28.45 -23.51
N GLY A 555 12.76 28.68 -24.04
CA GLY A 555 12.17 27.81 -25.07
C GLY A 555 12.01 26.34 -24.65
N ALA A 556 12.02 26.08 -23.33
CA ALA A 556 12.03 24.76 -22.72
C ALA A 556 11.07 24.70 -21.52
N TRP A 557 10.73 23.50 -21.07
CA TRP A 557 9.85 23.28 -19.92
C TRP A 557 10.03 21.87 -19.34
N ALA A 558 9.69 21.68 -18.07
CA ALA A 558 9.61 20.35 -17.46
C ALA A 558 8.16 19.84 -17.47
N GLU A 559 7.96 18.60 -17.93
CA GLU A 559 6.71 17.85 -17.72
C GLU A 559 6.90 16.85 -16.57
N TRP A 560 6.13 17.00 -15.50
CA TRP A 560 6.13 16.08 -14.35
C TRP A 560 4.92 15.14 -14.47
N PRO A 561 5.09 13.87 -14.92
CA PRO A 561 3.97 13.02 -15.30
C PRO A 561 3.11 12.61 -14.10
N VAL A 562 1.79 12.54 -14.32
CA VAL A 562 0.78 12.06 -13.36
C VAL A 562 0.03 10.89 -14.03
N GLY A 563 -1.04 11.14 -14.77
CA GLY A 563 -1.68 10.12 -15.62
C GLY A 563 -0.76 9.58 -16.72
N LYS A 564 0.24 10.37 -17.18
CA LYS A 564 1.30 9.95 -18.10
C LYS A 564 2.26 8.89 -17.53
N GLN A 565 2.19 8.53 -16.25
CA GLN A 565 3.00 7.44 -15.67
C GLN A 565 2.58 6.04 -16.18
N GLY A 566 1.40 5.91 -16.79
CA GLY A 566 0.92 4.64 -17.36
C GLY A 566 0.06 3.84 -16.38
N GLU A 567 0.44 2.58 -16.13
CA GLU A 567 -0.33 1.64 -15.29
C GLU A 567 -0.24 1.98 -13.81
N ASN A 568 0.98 2.07 -13.30
CA ASN A 568 1.25 2.51 -11.93
C ASN A 568 1.37 4.04 -11.91
N GLN A 569 0.52 4.69 -11.11
CA GLN A 569 0.37 6.14 -11.03
C GLN A 569 0.53 6.59 -9.59
N LEU A 570 1.79 6.70 -9.14
CA LEU A 570 2.18 7.05 -7.77
C LEU A 570 1.53 8.36 -7.30
N TYR A 571 1.25 9.27 -8.24
CA TYR A 571 0.64 10.57 -7.95
C TYR A 571 -0.85 10.66 -8.28
N TYR A 572 -1.59 9.53 -8.27
CA TYR A 572 -3.04 9.53 -8.54
C TYR A 572 -3.84 10.48 -7.61
N PHE A 573 -3.34 10.74 -6.39
CA PHE A 573 -3.92 11.71 -5.45
C PHE A 573 -4.13 13.11 -6.03
N VAL A 574 -3.33 13.51 -7.03
CA VAL A 574 -3.40 14.80 -7.72
C VAL A 574 -4.78 15.03 -8.36
N ASN A 575 -5.53 13.98 -8.67
CA ASN A 575 -6.92 14.12 -9.18
C ASN A 575 -7.91 14.64 -8.11
N HIS A 576 -7.55 14.57 -6.83
CA HIS A 576 -8.44 14.88 -5.71
C HIS A 576 -7.94 16.05 -4.85
N ASN A 577 -6.66 16.03 -4.46
CA ASN A 577 -6.07 17.01 -3.56
C ASN A 577 -4.58 17.15 -3.85
N PHE A 578 -4.10 18.36 -4.10
CA PHE A 578 -2.66 18.63 -4.14
C PHE A 578 -2.34 20.10 -3.85
N THR A 579 -1.07 20.35 -3.54
CA THR A 579 -0.45 21.67 -3.67
C THR A 579 0.86 21.53 -4.43
N LEU A 580 1.06 22.32 -5.48
CA LEU A 580 2.33 22.46 -6.18
C LEU A 580 2.87 23.86 -5.93
N VAL A 581 4.05 23.95 -5.31
CA VAL A 581 4.75 25.20 -5.01
C VAL A 581 6.05 25.25 -5.81
N ALA A 582 6.45 26.42 -6.29
CA ALA A 582 7.78 26.68 -6.84
C ALA A 582 8.26 28.08 -6.44
N THR A 583 9.59 28.25 -6.34
CA THR A 583 10.21 29.58 -6.28
C THR A 583 10.74 29.91 -7.67
N VAL A 584 10.42 31.09 -8.21
CA VAL A 584 10.60 31.42 -9.63
C VAL A 584 11.20 32.82 -9.83
N SER A 585 11.94 33.00 -10.93
CA SER A 585 12.40 34.30 -11.42
C SER A 585 12.29 34.35 -12.94
N VAL A 586 11.73 35.42 -13.47
CA VAL A 586 11.55 35.67 -14.91
C VAL A 586 12.58 36.72 -15.34
N HIS A 587 13.54 36.36 -16.20
CA HIS A 587 14.73 37.17 -16.48
C HIS A 587 14.59 38.10 -17.70
N GLY A 588 13.37 38.59 -17.97
CA GLY A 588 13.09 39.51 -19.07
C GLY A 588 11.59 39.71 -19.32
N VAL A 589 11.22 40.74 -20.10
CA VAL A 589 9.82 41.03 -20.44
C VAL A 589 9.38 40.26 -21.68
N PRO A 590 8.22 39.56 -21.67
CA PRO A 590 7.63 38.96 -22.87
C PRO A 590 7.42 39.98 -23.99
N LYS A 591 7.77 39.61 -25.23
CA LYS A 591 7.60 40.50 -26.40
C LYS A 591 6.18 40.48 -27.00
N GLY A 592 5.40 39.42 -26.74
CA GLY A 592 4.07 39.21 -27.31
C GLY A 592 2.93 39.47 -26.33
N ASP A 593 1.73 39.75 -26.86
CA ASP A 593 0.50 39.97 -26.08
C ASP A 593 -0.05 38.68 -25.45
N THR A 594 0.28 37.52 -26.00
CA THR A 594 -0.15 36.22 -25.47
C THR A 594 0.55 35.92 -24.13
N PRO A 595 -0.18 35.70 -23.03
CA PRO A 595 0.39 35.34 -21.73
C PRO A 595 1.23 34.06 -21.82
N ILE A 596 2.38 34.04 -21.15
CA ILE A 596 3.28 32.88 -21.08
C ILE A 596 2.89 32.00 -19.90
N PRO A 597 2.52 30.72 -20.10
CA PRO A 597 2.28 29.78 -19.01
C PRO A 597 3.57 29.49 -18.23
N LEU A 598 3.50 29.59 -16.90
CA LEU A 598 4.63 29.38 -16.00
C LEU A 598 4.57 28.01 -15.33
N MET A 599 3.43 27.67 -14.73
CA MET A 599 3.24 26.44 -13.95
C MET A 599 1.77 26.02 -13.97
N GLY A 600 1.48 24.73 -14.08
CA GLY A 600 0.08 24.28 -14.09
C GLY A 600 -0.09 22.76 -14.15
N ALA A 601 -1.34 22.33 -14.03
CA ALA A 601 -1.80 20.95 -14.17
C ALA A 601 -2.62 20.80 -15.46
N THR A 602 -2.24 19.86 -16.31
CA THR A 602 -2.87 19.62 -17.62
C THR A 602 -3.69 18.33 -17.59
N MET A 603 -4.89 18.36 -18.16
CA MET A 603 -5.79 17.19 -18.21
C MET A 603 -5.29 16.09 -19.15
N ASN A 604 -5.83 14.88 -19.01
CA ASN A 604 -5.62 13.77 -19.94
C ASN A 604 -6.79 13.68 -20.94
N ASP A 605 -6.84 14.59 -21.91
CA ASP A 605 -7.85 14.57 -22.96
C ASP A 605 -7.31 15.00 -24.34
N ASN A 606 -8.08 14.76 -25.40
CA ASN A 606 -7.70 14.97 -26.79
C ASN A 606 -7.31 16.43 -27.15
N LYS A 607 -7.62 17.41 -26.29
CA LYS A 607 -7.22 18.82 -26.40
C LYS A 607 -6.21 19.24 -25.33
N ASN A 608 -5.95 18.40 -24.32
CA ASN A 608 -5.06 18.65 -23.18
C ASN A 608 -5.19 20.06 -22.57
N PRO A 609 -6.39 20.51 -22.16
CA PRO A 609 -6.56 21.81 -21.52
C PRO A 609 -5.85 21.86 -20.16
N VAL A 610 -5.36 23.06 -19.81
CA VAL A 610 -4.90 23.36 -18.46
C VAL A 610 -6.11 23.38 -17.52
N LEU A 611 -6.11 22.50 -16.52
CA LEU A 611 -7.13 22.45 -15.48
C LEU A 611 -6.99 23.67 -14.57
N LEU A 612 -5.79 23.85 -14.01
CA LEU A 612 -5.43 24.93 -13.11
C LEU A 612 -3.97 25.32 -13.41
N GLY A 613 -3.70 26.61 -13.57
CA GLY A 613 -2.34 27.08 -13.81
C GLY A 613 -2.16 28.58 -13.57
N LEU A 614 -0.91 29.00 -13.64
CA LEU A 614 -0.47 30.38 -13.53
C LEU A 614 0.33 30.75 -14.80
N SER A 615 0.06 31.92 -15.34
CA SER A 615 0.74 32.54 -16.48
C SER A 615 1.10 33.99 -16.16
N TYR A 616 1.95 34.61 -16.96
CA TYR A 616 2.34 36.01 -16.83
C TYR A 616 2.37 36.71 -18.20
N ASP A 617 2.08 38.00 -18.24
CA ASP A 617 2.05 38.79 -19.48
C ASP A 617 3.12 39.90 -19.52
N LYS A 618 3.21 40.58 -20.67
CA LYS A 618 4.14 41.70 -20.90
C LYS A 618 3.80 42.97 -20.10
N GLU A 619 2.61 43.05 -19.51
CA GLU A 619 2.12 44.22 -18.77
C GLU A 619 2.50 44.17 -17.28
N GLY A 620 3.29 43.17 -16.88
CA GLY A 620 3.68 42.96 -15.50
C GLY A 620 2.59 42.29 -14.66
N LYS A 621 1.61 41.59 -15.25
CA LYS A 621 0.51 40.96 -14.50
C LYS A 621 0.63 39.43 -14.45
N TRP A 622 0.36 38.87 -13.28
CA TRP A 622 0.07 37.45 -13.12
C TRP A 622 -1.34 37.15 -13.62
N GLN A 623 -1.59 35.96 -14.15
CA GLN A 623 -2.91 35.53 -14.63
C GLN A 623 -3.20 34.08 -14.24
N VAL A 624 -4.41 33.79 -13.76
CA VAL A 624 -4.83 32.43 -13.40
C VAL A 624 -5.56 31.76 -14.57
N LEU A 625 -5.14 30.54 -14.89
CA LEU A 625 -5.81 29.66 -15.85
C LEU A 625 -6.74 28.73 -15.08
N CYS A 626 -8.05 28.94 -15.24
CA CYS A 626 -9.13 28.22 -14.58
C CYS A 626 -9.96 27.45 -15.62
N GLY A 627 -9.84 26.11 -15.66
CA GLY A 627 -10.60 25.26 -16.58
C GLY A 627 -10.43 25.64 -18.06
N GLY A 628 -9.20 25.98 -18.47
CA GLY A 628 -8.88 26.47 -19.81
C GLY A 628 -9.30 27.92 -20.11
N LYS A 629 -9.68 28.72 -19.11
CA LYS A 629 -10.02 30.15 -19.26
C LYS A 629 -9.16 31.03 -18.35
N THR A 630 -8.76 32.20 -18.84
CA THR A 630 -8.07 33.22 -18.04
C THR A 630 -9.05 33.97 -17.13
N THR A 631 -8.68 34.22 -15.87
CA THR A 631 -9.41 35.14 -14.97
C THR A 631 -9.11 36.62 -15.31
N LYS A 632 -10.00 37.53 -14.89
CA LYS A 632 -9.92 38.96 -15.25
C LYS A 632 -9.44 39.89 -14.12
N GLU A 633 -9.54 39.44 -12.87
CA GLU A 633 -9.25 40.24 -11.67
C GLU A 633 -8.07 39.62 -10.94
N LEU A 634 -7.06 40.45 -10.67
CA LEU A 634 -5.69 40.00 -10.41
C LEU A 634 -5.08 40.95 -9.36
N ARG A 635 -4.72 40.40 -8.19
CA ARG A 635 -4.24 41.20 -7.04
C ARG A 635 -2.75 41.54 -7.05
N SER A 636 -1.98 40.97 -7.98
CA SER A 636 -0.52 40.93 -7.93
C SER A 636 0.12 41.16 -9.29
N ASN A 637 1.10 42.06 -9.32
CA ASN A 637 2.02 42.24 -10.46
C ASN A 637 3.29 41.37 -10.30
N TRP A 638 4.10 41.30 -11.35
CA TRP A 638 5.42 40.66 -11.39
C TRP A 638 6.46 41.63 -11.97
N GLU A 639 7.72 41.48 -11.57
CA GLU A 639 8.83 42.30 -12.08
C GLU A 639 9.99 41.43 -12.61
N PRO A 640 10.68 41.83 -13.69
CA PRO A 640 11.85 41.12 -14.19
C PRO A 640 12.97 40.97 -13.16
N GLU A 641 13.66 39.83 -13.20
CA GLU A 641 14.71 39.42 -12.25
C GLU A 641 14.28 39.37 -10.77
N THR A 642 12.98 39.46 -10.47
CA THR A 642 12.45 39.38 -9.11
C THR A 642 12.06 37.94 -8.75
N THR A 643 12.40 37.53 -7.52
CA THR A 643 12.08 36.19 -7.02
C THR A 643 10.70 36.15 -6.37
N HIS A 644 9.77 35.47 -7.04
CA HIS A 644 8.42 35.23 -6.55
C HIS A 644 8.27 33.78 -6.06
N GLN A 645 7.47 33.55 -5.02
CA GLN A 645 6.94 32.21 -4.74
C GLN A 645 5.57 32.07 -5.41
N VAL A 646 5.39 31.01 -6.17
CA VAL A 646 4.12 30.69 -6.83
C VAL A 646 3.60 29.35 -6.30
N ALA A 647 2.29 29.26 -6.10
CA ALA A 647 1.65 27.99 -5.75
C ALA A 647 0.29 27.83 -6.44
N ILE A 648 -0.07 26.58 -6.76
CA ILE A 648 -1.42 26.20 -7.15
C ILE A 648 -1.92 25.09 -6.23
N VAL A 649 -3.19 25.18 -5.82
CA VAL A 649 -3.85 24.26 -4.88
C VAL A 649 -5.12 23.73 -5.53
N LEU A 650 -5.27 22.40 -5.54
CA LEU A 650 -6.54 21.73 -5.82
C LEU A 650 -7.10 21.15 -4.52
N ARG A 651 -8.37 21.43 -4.25
CA ARG A 651 -9.13 20.92 -3.11
C ARG A 651 -10.39 20.18 -3.59
N ASN A 652 -10.64 19.00 -3.04
CA ASN A 652 -11.83 18.18 -3.28
C ASN A 652 -12.12 17.89 -4.77
N GLY A 653 -11.09 17.84 -5.61
CA GLY A 653 -11.14 17.65 -7.06
C GLY A 653 -11.79 18.79 -7.86
N LYS A 654 -12.33 19.82 -7.20
CA LYS A 654 -13.30 20.77 -7.80
C LYS A 654 -13.06 22.24 -7.46
N GLN A 655 -12.16 22.55 -6.52
CA GLN A 655 -11.82 23.92 -6.13
C GLN A 655 -10.34 24.17 -6.41
N GLY A 656 -10.04 24.95 -7.43
CA GLY A 656 -8.71 25.47 -7.71
C GLY A 656 -8.45 26.79 -6.98
N SER A 657 -7.19 27.09 -6.70
CA SER A 657 -6.74 28.44 -6.33
C SER A 657 -5.26 28.62 -6.64
N ALA A 658 -4.85 29.84 -6.96
CA ALA A 658 -3.46 30.20 -7.23
C ALA A 658 -2.96 31.31 -6.29
N TYR A 659 -1.68 31.25 -5.95
CA TYR A 659 -1.02 32.14 -5.00
C TYR A 659 0.27 32.70 -5.60
N VAL A 660 0.54 33.96 -5.29
CA VAL A 660 1.79 34.67 -5.53
C VAL A 660 2.22 35.29 -4.20
N ASP A 661 3.46 35.04 -3.79
CA ASP A 661 4.10 35.62 -2.61
C ASP A 661 3.26 35.54 -1.31
N GLY A 662 2.64 34.38 -1.09
CA GLY A 662 1.81 34.11 0.09
C GLY A 662 0.40 34.72 0.05
N GLN A 663 0.03 35.39 -1.04
CA GLN A 663 -1.31 35.96 -1.25
C GLN A 663 -2.04 35.22 -2.38
N ARG A 664 -3.37 35.13 -2.29
CA ARG A 664 -4.21 34.61 -3.38
C ARG A 664 -4.25 35.62 -4.53
N VAL A 665 -4.13 35.13 -5.76
CA VAL A 665 -4.24 35.97 -6.97
C VAL A 665 -5.71 36.37 -7.23
N GLU A 666 -6.64 35.46 -6.91
CA GLU A 666 -8.09 35.56 -7.08
C GLU A 666 -8.84 35.55 -5.72
N ASP A 667 -9.94 36.30 -5.63
CA ASP A 667 -10.80 36.38 -4.43
C ASP A 667 -11.59 35.09 -4.17
N ALA A 668 -12.20 34.55 -5.24
CA ALA A 668 -12.99 33.32 -5.22
C ALA A 668 -12.20 32.18 -5.87
N SER A 669 -12.28 30.98 -5.29
CA SER A 669 -11.65 29.79 -5.84
C SER A 669 -12.27 29.38 -7.18
N CYS A 670 -11.45 29.21 -8.21
CA CYS A 670 -11.81 28.59 -9.47
C CYS A 670 -12.64 27.29 -9.30
N GLU A 671 -13.88 27.28 -9.82
CA GLU A 671 -14.72 26.07 -9.88
C GLU A 671 -14.34 25.17 -11.06
N LEU A 672 -13.86 23.96 -10.76
CA LEU A 672 -13.32 23.03 -11.74
C LEU A 672 -14.28 21.87 -12.00
N LYS A 673 -14.70 21.74 -13.26
CA LYS A 673 -15.42 20.56 -13.77
C LYS A 673 -14.44 19.42 -14.07
N ASN A 674 -13.78 18.90 -13.03
CA ASN A 674 -13.09 17.63 -13.13
C ASN A 674 -14.13 16.50 -13.27
N THR A 675 -14.12 15.83 -14.42
CA THR A 675 -14.89 14.61 -14.67
C THR A 675 -13.96 13.42 -14.48
N ASP A 676 -14.27 12.51 -13.54
CA ASP A 676 -13.37 11.46 -13.05
C ASP A 676 -12.82 10.51 -14.13
N SER A 677 -13.45 10.47 -15.31
CA SER A 677 -13.00 9.72 -16.48
C SER A 677 -11.77 10.30 -17.21
N LYS A 678 -11.34 11.53 -16.89
CA LYS A 678 -10.22 12.22 -17.54
C LYS A 678 -9.33 12.96 -16.54
N GLY A 679 -8.63 12.22 -15.68
CA GLY A 679 -7.70 12.77 -14.69
C GLY A 679 -6.53 13.60 -15.27
N ILE A 680 -5.73 14.19 -14.39
CA ILE A 680 -4.58 15.03 -14.74
C ILE A 680 -3.47 14.18 -15.39
N SER A 681 -3.00 14.58 -16.57
CA SER A 681 -1.95 13.87 -17.31
C SER A 681 -0.55 14.18 -16.79
N HIS A 682 -0.28 15.44 -16.43
CA HIS A 682 1.00 15.92 -15.91
C HIS A 682 0.89 17.33 -15.33
N PHE A 683 1.89 17.73 -14.54
CA PHE A 683 2.21 19.14 -14.33
C PHE A 683 3.18 19.64 -15.39
N TYR A 684 3.17 20.94 -15.64
CA TYR A 684 4.16 21.65 -16.44
C TYR A 684 4.83 22.77 -15.61
N ILE A 685 6.12 23.02 -15.85
CA ILE A 685 6.93 24.02 -15.13
C ILE A 685 7.87 24.72 -16.14
N GLY A 686 7.92 26.05 -16.13
CA GLY A 686 8.70 26.89 -17.06
C GLY A 686 8.01 27.16 -18.40
N GLY A 687 7.03 26.34 -18.79
CA GLY A 687 6.25 26.45 -20.02
C GLY A 687 5.29 25.27 -20.17
N ASP A 688 4.31 25.38 -21.08
CA ASP A 688 3.27 24.36 -21.36
C ASP A 688 3.53 23.53 -22.64
N GLY A 689 4.54 23.89 -23.42
CA GLY A 689 4.85 23.29 -24.72
C GLY A 689 4.02 23.79 -25.91
N GLY A 690 3.10 24.74 -25.73
CA GLY A 690 2.34 25.33 -26.84
C GLY A 690 3.23 26.22 -27.72
N GLY A 691 3.58 25.76 -28.92
CA GLY A 691 4.60 26.40 -29.77
C GLY A 691 4.09 27.59 -30.59
N ALA A 692 4.61 28.80 -30.31
CA ALA A 692 4.77 29.92 -31.25
C ALA A 692 5.56 31.07 -30.61
N GLY A 693 6.59 31.58 -31.32
CA GLY A 693 7.10 32.96 -31.23
C GLY A 693 7.66 33.48 -29.88
N SER A 694 6.82 33.69 -28.87
CA SER A 694 7.17 34.49 -27.67
C SER A 694 7.92 33.74 -26.57
N LYS A 695 7.92 32.39 -26.59
CA LYS A 695 8.43 31.54 -25.51
C LYS A 695 9.93 31.22 -25.60
N GLU A 696 10.59 31.55 -26.72
CA GLU A 696 12.02 31.26 -26.92
C GLU A 696 12.95 32.36 -26.39
N ASP A 697 12.42 33.56 -26.11
CA ASP A 697 13.21 34.75 -25.77
C ASP A 697 13.42 35.01 -24.27
N VAL A 698 12.48 34.60 -23.40
CA VAL A 698 12.49 34.94 -21.97
C VAL A 698 12.93 33.75 -21.11
N PRO A 699 14.10 33.80 -20.44
CA PRO A 699 14.52 32.74 -19.54
C PRO A 699 13.76 32.79 -18.21
N VAL A 700 13.34 31.63 -17.71
CA VAL A 700 12.68 31.47 -16.40
C VAL A 700 13.46 30.46 -15.56
N THR A 701 13.90 30.86 -14.37
CA THR A 701 14.45 29.93 -13.37
C THR A 701 13.35 29.45 -12.45
N ALA A 702 13.31 28.15 -12.17
CA ALA A 702 12.52 27.55 -11.11
C ALA A 702 13.42 26.77 -10.14
N THR A 703 13.27 27.03 -8.85
CA THR A 703 13.97 26.37 -7.74
C THR A 703 12.97 25.87 -6.70
N ASN A 704 13.39 24.89 -5.89
CA ASN A 704 12.62 24.35 -4.76
C ASN A 704 11.15 24.03 -5.12
N VAL A 705 10.94 23.18 -6.14
CA VAL A 705 9.58 22.75 -6.53
C VAL A 705 9.12 21.67 -5.57
N LEU A 706 7.95 21.85 -4.95
CA LEU A 706 7.40 21.01 -3.89
C LEU A 706 6.00 20.52 -4.27
N LEU A 707 5.77 19.20 -4.29
CA LEU A 707 4.46 18.60 -4.55
C LEU A 707 3.91 17.93 -3.29
N TYR A 708 2.77 18.42 -2.81
CA TYR A 708 2.07 17.88 -1.64
C TYR A 708 0.80 17.10 -2.04
N ASN A 709 0.48 16.03 -1.32
CA ASN A 709 -0.75 15.23 -1.48
C ASN A 709 -2.00 15.80 -0.76
N ARG A 710 -1.91 17.06 -0.32
CA ARG A 710 -2.96 17.78 0.39
C ARG A 710 -3.02 19.24 -0.06
N PRO A 711 -4.17 19.91 0.05
CA PRO A 711 -4.20 21.35 -0.01
C PRO A 711 -3.51 21.92 1.24
N LEU A 712 -2.50 22.77 1.03
CA LEU A 712 -1.98 23.63 2.09
C LEU A 712 -3.02 24.70 2.44
N ASP A 713 -2.91 25.29 3.63
CA ASP A 713 -3.66 26.50 3.97
C ASP A 713 -2.86 27.79 3.71
N ASP A 714 -3.57 28.92 3.67
CA ASP A 714 -3.00 30.25 3.43
C ASP A 714 -1.87 30.62 4.40
N ASN A 715 -1.84 30.05 5.61
CA ASN A 715 -0.77 30.27 6.57
C ASN A 715 0.47 29.43 6.27
N GLU A 716 0.30 28.15 5.92
CA GLU A 716 1.40 27.31 5.45
C GLU A 716 2.08 27.90 4.21
N ILE A 717 1.29 28.42 3.25
CA ILE A 717 1.81 29.06 2.04
C ILE A 717 2.51 30.39 2.37
N ARG A 718 1.97 31.22 3.28
CA ARG A 718 2.70 32.42 3.76
C ARG A 718 4.02 32.07 4.46
N VAL A 719 4.05 31.00 5.25
CA VAL A 719 5.26 30.52 5.94
C VAL A 719 6.31 30.03 4.96
N LEU A 720 5.92 29.31 3.90
CA LEU A 720 6.82 28.96 2.80
C LEU A 720 7.34 30.20 2.05
N ASN A 721 6.50 31.21 1.79
CA ASN A 721 6.92 32.45 1.10
C ASN A 721 7.90 33.27 1.95
N ALA A 722 7.66 33.38 3.27
CA ALA A 722 8.51 34.13 4.19
C ALA A 722 9.95 33.56 4.30
N ASN A 723 10.17 32.32 3.86
CA ASN A 723 11.47 31.65 3.85
C ASN A 723 11.99 31.36 2.43
N LYS A 724 11.41 31.96 1.38
CA LYS A 724 11.89 31.75 0.00
C LYS A 724 13.32 32.26 -0.17
N ILE A 725 14.16 31.46 -0.82
CA ILE A 725 15.55 31.82 -1.13
C ILE A 725 15.56 32.66 -2.41
N SER A 726 16.22 33.82 -2.39
CA SER A 726 16.35 34.68 -3.57
C SER A 726 17.14 33.99 -4.67
N ILE A 727 16.58 33.97 -5.89
CA ILE A 727 17.27 33.50 -7.09
C ILE A 727 18.19 34.64 -7.59
N PRO A 728 19.49 34.40 -7.84
CA PRO A 728 20.37 35.40 -8.43
C PRO A 728 19.97 35.80 -9.86
N LYS A 729 20.40 37.00 -10.29
CA LYS A 729 20.26 37.46 -11.68
C LYS A 729 20.89 36.46 -12.65
N LEU A 730 20.34 36.36 -13.87
CA LEU A 730 20.80 35.37 -14.86
C LEU A 730 22.28 35.50 -15.23
N THR A 731 22.83 36.72 -15.19
CA THR A 731 24.25 37.00 -15.38
C THR A 731 25.12 36.34 -14.30
N ASP A 732 24.68 36.38 -13.04
CA ASP A 732 25.42 35.84 -11.90
C ASP A 732 25.23 34.32 -11.76
N LEU A 733 24.05 33.79 -12.10
CA LEU A 733 23.86 32.35 -12.31
C LEU A 733 24.86 31.79 -13.34
N LYS A 734 25.02 32.47 -14.49
CA LYS A 734 26.00 32.08 -15.53
C LYS A 734 27.45 32.16 -15.03
N LYS A 735 27.82 33.18 -14.24
CA LYS A 735 29.15 33.28 -13.60
C LYS A 735 29.39 32.14 -12.60
N LEU A 736 28.41 31.82 -11.76
CA LEU A 736 28.51 30.75 -10.76
C LEU A 736 28.71 29.38 -11.43
N ALA A 737 27.97 29.10 -12.51
CA ALA A 737 28.15 27.89 -13.31
C ALA A 737 29.55 27.82 -13.95
N ALA A 738 30.03 28.92 -14.55
CA ALA A 738 31.37 28.98 -15.15
C ALA A 738 32.49 28.86 -14.11
N GLY A 739 32.34 29.48 -12.95
CA GLY A 739 33.30 29.42 -11.84
C GLY A 739 33.42 28.02 -11.23
N ALA A 740 32.32 27.25 -11.19
CA ALA A 740 32.35 25.84 -10.78
C ALA A 740 33.09 24.92 -11.80
N THR A 741 33.43 25.43 -12.99
CA THR A 741 34.23 24.74 -14.01
C THR A 741 35.61 25.38 -14.23
N GLY A 742 35.99 26.40 -13.44
CA GLY A 742 37.28 27.08 -13.49
C GLY A 742 38.31 26.49 -12.51
N GLU A 743 39.60 26.56 -12.86
CA GLU A 743 40.68 25.88 -12.13
C GLU A 743 40.84 26.35 -10.67
N GLY A 744 40.82 25.38 -9.74
CA GLY A 744 41.34 25.53 -8.39
C GLY A 744 42.41 24.46 -8.15
N THR A 745 43.70 24.85 -8.20
CA THR A 745 44.84 23.93 -8.08
C THR A 745 45.09 23.48 -6.62
N ALA A 746 44.24 22.58 -6.14
CA ALA A 746 44.53 21.79 -4.95
C ALA A 746 45.72 20.85 -5.24
N ARG A 747 46.84 21.05 -4.54
CA ARG A 747 48.04 20.21 -4.69
C ARG A 747 47.78 18.78 -4.19
N ASP A 748 48.38 17.82 -4.88
CA ASP A 748 48.60 16.48 -4.34
C ASP A 748 49.47 16.55 -3.07
N GLY A 749 49.25 15.60 -2.15
CA GLY A 749 49.73 15.65 -0.77
C GLY A 749 49.53 14.32 -0.03
N GLY A 750 49.92 13.21 -0.66
CA GLY A 750 49.73 11.87 -0.12
C GLY A 750 50.58 11.54 1.12
N ALA A 751 50.05 10.63 1.95
CA ALA A 751 50.79 9.89 2.98
C ALA A 751 50.34 8.42 2.97
N HIS A 752 51.30 7.49 3.08
CA HIS A 752 51.18 6.09 2.63
C HIS A 752 50.39 5.11 3.51
N GLY A 753 49.94 4.02 2.85
CA GLY A 753 49.60 2.71 3.44
C GLY A 753 48.32 2.14 2.80
N GLY A 754 48.32 1.16 1.89
CA GLY A 754 49.28 0.08 1.59
C GLY A 754 48.59 -1.27 1.91
N SER A 755 48.53 -2.29 1.03
CA SER A 755 49.10 -2.45 -0.31
C SER A 755 48.39 -3.57 -1.11
N THR A 756 48.59 -3.61 -2.45
CA THR A 756 48.77 -4.83 -3.32
C THR A 756 47.65 -5.91 -3.40
N VAL A 757 47.34 -6.55 -4.55
CA VAL A 757 47.82 -6.43 -5.95
C VAL A 757 46.85 -7.09 -6.94
N CYS A 758 46.84 -6.59 -8.21
CA CYS A 758 46.38 -7.18 -9.49
C CYS A 758 45.05 -7.96 -9.61
N GLY A 759 44.40 -7.98 -10.79
CA GLY A 759 44.76 -7.36 -12.07
C GLY A 759 43.57 -7.28 -13.03
N GLY A 760 43.67 -6.41 -14.04
CA GLY A 760 42.59 -6.17 -15.01
C GLY A 760 42.83 -6.82 -16.38
N GLY A 761 41.79 -6.82 -17.21
CA GLY A 761 41.86 -7.23 -18.62
C GLY A 761 40.75 -6.55 -19.43
N LEU A 762 41.11 -5.61 -20.30
CA LEU A 762 40.19 -5.06 -21.30
C LEU A 762 40.12 -5.96 -22.54
N LEU A 763 39.00 -5.93 -23.25
CA LEU A 763 38.84 -6.62 -24.53
C LEU A 763 39.66 -5.94 -25.64
N PRO A 764 40.28 -6.71 -26.54
CA PRO A 764 40.65 -6.28 -27.88
C PRO A 764 39.69 -6.85 -28.93
N LEU A 765 39.14 -6.01 -29.81
CA LEU A 765 38.41 -6.47 -30.99
C LEU A 765 38.56 -5.44 -32.12
N LEU A 766 39.56 -5.61 -32.99
CA LEU A 766 39.87 -4.70 -34.08
C LEU A 766 40.47 -5.43 -35.29
N PHE A 767 39.61 -5.63 -36.30
CA PHE A 767 39.85 -5.83 -37.74
C PHE A 767 41.13 -6.55 -38.24
N LEU A 768 40.91 -7.68 -38.93
CA LEU A 768 41.82 -8.29 -39.90
C LEU A 768 41.40 -7.96 -41.33
N LEU A 769 42.36 -7.68 -42.24
CA LEU A 769 42.14 -7.64 -43.69
C LEU A 769 43.48 -7.84 -44.45
N GLY A 770 43.48 -8.70 -45.49
CA GLY A 770 44.65 -9.06 -46.31
C GLY A 770 45.56 -10.13 -45.66
N LEU A 771 46.08 -11.14 -46.37
CA LEU A 771 46.19 -11.38 -47.82
C LEU A 771 45.96 -12.87 -48.19
N TRP A 772 45.94 -13.17 -49.49
CA TRP A 772 45.81 -14.53 -50.05
C TRP A 772 47.07 -15.39 -49.90
N GLY A 773 46.87 -16.71 -49.84
CA GLY A 773 47.87 -17.76 -50.08
C GLY A 773 47.18 -19.06 -50.51
N ILE A 774 47.65 -19.69 -51.58
CA ILE A 774 47.01 -20.87 -52.22
C ILE A 774 47.89 -22.10 -52.02
N ALA A 775 47.30 -23.24 -51.62
CA ALA A 775 47.79 -24.59 -51.94
C ALA A 775 46.71 -25.67 -51.72
N ALA A 776 46.88 -26.81 -52.38
CA ALA A 776 46.18 -28.07 -52.13
C ALA A 776 46.64 -28.72 -50.79
N SER A 777 46.04 -29.79 -50.27
CA SER A 777 45.21 -30.83 -50.92
C SER A 777 44.19 -31.49 -49.98
#